data_AF-A0A4R8PZD9-F1
#
_entry.id   AF-A0A4R8PZD9-F1
#
_cell.length_a   1.000
_cell.length_b   1.000
_cell.length_c   1.000
_cell.angle_alpha   90.00
_cell.angle_beta   90.00
_cell.angle_gamma   90.00
#
_symmetry.space_group_name_H-M   'P 1'
#
loop_
_entity.id
_entity.type
_entity.pdbx_description
1 polymer ?
#
loop_
_entity_poly.entity_id
_entity_poly.type
_entity_poly.pdbx_seq_one_letter_code
_entity_poly.pdbx_strand_id
1 'polypeptide(L)'
;MIEAGSETTSSALNSCILHLAAYPSVQHVANAELTSVVGDERSPSFSDKEHLPYIRAMGKEILRIRPVTTIGSPHYTTSDVLYKDYRIPKDVVVAIPQYLLHFDSAKWDHPEVFDPSRYLAYPEKAGVYAAQGNPDARDHYDFGARLGRGVSLVDPPLSAVQAKFLLAFYATFSGEQDLASACLGETGFFIMIYNRARQRLQQETSVIADMTWSHWVQRESWKRVLAGLYISGTMRTVIYGINPLFNSTKDLDVEMLHSDALWNAQSSGEWLGLQAQKESSSITTSEAALVKILSGTTSDLSMGTNFSMLLLTHATLVHTWHLRQTAEILGRSAPQGSMSQSLLREGLATLGRCRALFHTAKINNPDDSDETDILSLPFSSYVVCRASYVRLVDNTTSFNRLCLTSGDSEAIASSVAAFASRREPRSAQLLEVVGKTLKGFQLPFKMGHLLVRKTAAFRWSVEHAIASWDAGLLVTKWVHSVEVDAVNGIEPSPRERDLLADMKDVLEEADYDPDDSRSFAASLARIWSFFLQDFRGVKYADLSHWYDEARLIEYHGSGLVAERYGPQAVSDPEGVHGEHLIIQRALPVGDFPGISGVDCLNLNVTIPRETKGSRALPVLVFIHGGGFMTGSNWWPQYDTKKLVQLSVKKESPIVAVTINYRLGAPGFLTSKDLRAAGFKSFGGDPEQVTVVGESAGGISTVRLLHAKEPLASRIVVLGGSPPALPPMTAEAAEGAYEAVVEALGFEKLHTAGRIEALCKTRPEELLEKIEGKIQFLPVVDGDTVPDIPTFEAAASGTLVPRDTACKSVMVGYAPFDGSIFGFVALPQRRENIAAAFTQSVTSSLKDAPDVAAKLLKAYGIDDGSKSDEEAFVNVLQLASDIGFQAPARRFAASFPGDSYLVEFAERNPWDGPFKGFGTHVLDVAFLFQNYNEHLDAGQRASAELFAADVVDFTYGKVAWEKHKDGNGPAVYQNGTRAYKEGDAGTTQRYRCLMELGEAVGLDALMGVWEEFLFPH
;
A
#
# COMPACT_ATOMS: atom_id res chain seq x y z
N MET A 1 6.13 -35.01 16.10
CA MET A 1 6.20 -35.47 14.69
C MET A 1 5.05 -34.96 13.81
N ILE A 2 3.87 -34.57 14.34
CA ILE A 2 2.81 -33.94 13.52
C ILE A 2 2.58 -32.44 13.86
N GLU A 3 2.94 -31.97 15.05
CA GLU A 3 3.07 -30.52 15.36
C GLU A 3 4.17 -29.85 14.56
N ALA A 4 5.35 -30.48 14.55
CA ALA A 4 6.42 -30.22 13.60
C ALA A 4 6.04 -30.56 12.15
N GLY A 5 4.78 -30.86 11.84
CA GLY A 5 4.23 -30.96 10.48
C GLY A 5 3.26 -29.81 10.19
N SER A 6 2.42 -29.42 11.15
CA SER A 6 1.43 -28.34 11.00
C SER A 6 2.03 -26.95 11.25
N GLU A 7 2.84 -26.74 12.29
CA GLU A 7 3.59 -25.49 12.49
C GLU A 7 4.66 -25.30 11.41
N THR A 8 5.34 -26.39 11.02
CA THR A 8 6.32 -26.33 9.92
C THR A 8 5.66 -26.01 8.60
N THR A 9 4.52 -26.62 8.29
CA THR A 9 3.78 -26.26 7.08
C THR A 9 3.21 -24.84 7.17
N SER A 10 2.66 -24.40 8.31
CA SER A 10 2.13 -23.04 8.47
C SER A 10 3.24 -21.97 8.42
N SER A 11 4.40 -22.24 9.01
CA SER A 11 5.56 -21.34 8.99
C SER A 11 6.18 -21.26 7.59
N ALA A 12 6.28 -22.41 6.90
CA ALA A 12 6.69 -22.46 5.50
C ALA A 12 5.68 -21.77 4.58
N LEU A 13 4.37 -21.90 4.83
CA LEU A 13 3.32 -21.23 4.05
C LEU A 13 3.27 -19.72 4.31
N ASN A 14 3.43 -19.28 5.56
CA ASN A 14 3.55 -17.85 5.87
C ASN A 14 4.82 -17.28 5.23
N SER A 15 5.94 -18.01 5.32
CA SER A 15 7.18 -17.63 4.63
C SER A 15 6.98 -17.60 3.11
N CYS A 16 6.24 -18.57 2.55
CA CYS A 16 5.87 -18.62 1.14
C CYS A 16 5.07 -17.37 0.74
N ILE A 17 4.03 -17.02 1.48
CA ILE A 17 3.20 -15.84 1.21
C ILE A 17 4.04 -14.57 1.28
N LEU A 18 4.89 -14.43 2.31
CA LEU A 18 5.78 -13.28 2.47
C LEU A 18 6.82 -13.18 1.35
N HIS A 19 7.43 -14.30 0.94
CA HIS A 19 8.43 -14.30 -0.13
C HIS A 19 7.78 -14.18 -1.51
N LEU A 20 6.58 -14.73 -1.73
CA LEU A 20 5.87 -14.48 -2.98
C LEU A 20 5.50 -13.00 -3.08
N ALA A 21 4.93 -12.42 -2.02
CA ALA A 21 4.66 -10.98 -1.97
C ALA A 21 5.92 -10.12 -2.22
N ALA A 22 7.07 -10.54 -1.70
CA ALA A 22 8.34 -9.84 -1.90
C ALA A 22 9.04 -10.12 -3.25
N TYR A 23 8.67 -11.18 -3.98
CA TYR A 23 9.29 -11.57 -5.25
C TYR A 23 8.25 -11.83 -6.36
N PRO A 24 7.63 -10.77 -6.92
CA PRO A 24 6.63 -10.91 -8.00
C PRO A 24 7.15 -11.57 -9.28
N SER A 25 8.46 -11.45 -9.57
CA SER A 25 9.09 -12.14 -10.71
C SER A 25 8.97 -13.67 -10.59
N VAL A 26 9.12 -14.21 -9.38
CA VAL A 26 8.89 -15.63 -9.09
C VAL A 26 7.42 -15.99 -9.24
N GLN A 27 6.50 -15.11 -8.82
CA GLN A 27 5.06 -15.31 -9.01
C GLN A 27 4.69 -15.36 -10.49
N HIS A 28 5.31 -14.52 -11.33
CA HIS A 28 5.04 -14.50 -12.77
C HIS A 28 5.46 -15.79 -13.45
N VAL A 29 6.65 -16.33 -13.13
CA VAL A 29 7.11 -17.62 -13.67
C VAL A 29 6.25 -18.78 -13.16
N ALA A 30 5.85 -18.74 -11.89
CA ALA A 30 4.90 -19.69 -11.31
C ALA A 30 3.52 -19.65 -11.99
N ASN A 31 3.01 -18.44 -12.27
CA ASN A 31 1.76 -18.24 -12.99
C ASN A 31 1.84 -18.74 -14.43
N ALA A 32 2.91 -18.40 -15.16
CA ALA A 32 3.13 -18.89 -16.52
C ALA A 32 3.19 -20.43 -16.60
N GLU A 33 3.85 -21.08 -15.63
CA GLU A 33 3.85 -22.55 -15.54
C GLU A 33 2.43 -23.09 -15.29
N LEU A 34 1.69 -22.50 -14.34
CA LEU A 34 0.31 -22.90 -14.05
C LEU A 34 -0.61 -22.74 -15.27
N THR A 35 -0.59 -21.57 -15.92
CA THR A 35 -1.35 -21.29 -17.13
C THR A 35 -1.00 -22.26 -18.26
N SER A 36 0.27 -22.65 -18.39
CA SER A 36 0.67 -23.63 -19.43
C SER A 36 0.12 -25.05 -19.19
N VAL A 37 -0.11 -25.42 -17.93
CA VAL A 37 -0.52 -26.79 -17.55
C VAL A 37 -2.04 -26.93 -17.46
N VAL A 38 -2.72 -25.89 -16.96
CA VAL A 38 -4.16 -25.95 -16.70
C VAL A 38 -5.00 -24.92 -17.45
N GLY A 39 -4.37 -23.91 -18.06
CA GLY A 39 -5.05 -22.80 -18.73
C GLY A 39 -5.99 -22.03 -17.78
N ASP A 40 -6.95 -21.32 -18.37
CA ASP A 40 -7.98 -20.58 -17.63
C ASP A 40 -9.24 -21.43 -17.36
N GLU A 41 -9.25 -22.68 -17.84
CA GLU A 41 -10.44 -23.52 -17.84
C GLU A 41 -10.64 -24.33 -16.55
N ARG A 42 -9.58 -24.59 -15.78
CA ARG A 42 -9.66 -25.40 -14.54
C ARG A 42 -8.53 -25.13 -13.55
N SER A 43 -8.83 -25.33 -12.27
CA SER A 43 -7.81 -25.34 -11.20
C SER A 43 -6.84 -26.53 -11.32
N PRO A 44 -5.58 -26.40 -10.85
CA PRO A 44 -4.64 -27.51 -10.75
C PRO A 44 -5.13 -28.65 -9.85
N SER A 45 -4.89 -29.87 -10.30
CA SER A 45 -5.25 -31.12 -9.62
C SER A 45 -4.00 -31.94 -9.30
N PHE A 46 -4.13 -32.99 -8.49
CA PHE A 46 -2.99 -33.82 -8.09
C PHE A 46 -2.31 -34.54 -9.26
N SER A 47 -3.01 -34.80 -10.37
CA SER A 47 -2.42 -35.38 -11.58
C SER A 47 -1.51 -34.41 -12.34
N ASP A 48 -1.64 -33.10 -12.10
CA ASP A 48 -0.84 -32.08 -12.79
C ASP A 48 0.56 -31.91 -12.17
N LYS A 49 0.81 -32.51 -10.99
CA LYS A 49 2.04 -32.34 -10.22
C LYS A 49 3.32 -32.62 -11.00
N GLU A 50 3.35 -33.63 -11.86
CA GLU A 50 4.54 -33.97 -12.65
C GLU A 50 4.86 -32.92 -13.72
N HIS A 51 3.88 -32.07 -14.05
CA HIS A 51 3.99 -30.99 -15.03
C HIS A 51 4.22 -29.61 -14.37
N LEU A 52 4.39 -29.54 -13.05
CA LEU A 52 4.62 -28.30 -12.29
C LEU A 52 6.01 -28.26 -11.61
N PRO A 53 7.12 -28.38 -12.38
CA PRO A 53 8.47 -28.45 -11.83
C PRO A 53 8.94 -27.17 -11.11
N TYR A 54 8.51 -25.99 -11.55
CA TYR A 54 8.85 -24.70 -10.95
C TYR A 54 8.09 -24.47 -9.64
N ILE A 55 6.79 -24.79 -9.58
CA ILE A 55 6.01 -24.76 -8.33
C ILE A 55 6.60 -25.73 -7.29
N ARG A 56 7.08 -26.90 -7.71
CA ARG A 56 7.82 -27.82 -6.83
C ARG A 56 9.12 -27.20 -6.34
N ALA A 57 9.88 -26.57 -7.24
CA ALA A 57 11.17 -25.95 -6.95
C ALA A 57 11.01 -24.79 -5.95
N MET A 58 9.95 -24.00 -6.09
CA MET A 58 9.55 -22.93 -5.18
C MET A 58 9.33 -23.46 -3.76
N GLY A 59 8.61 -24.59 -3.63
CA GLY A 59 8.43 -25.26 -2.35
C GLY A 59 9.74 -25.68 -1.67
N LYS A 60 10.78 -26.05 -2.43
CA LYS A 60 12.10 -26.38 -1.88
C LYS A 60 12.89 -25.15 -1.48
N GLU A 61 12.81 -24.08 -2.27
CA GLU A 61 13.50 -22.82 -1.98
C GLU A 61 12.98 -22.17 -0.70
N ILE A 62 11.67 -22.22 -0.46
CA ILE A 62 11.06 -21.72 0.78
C ILE A 62 11.66 -22.43 2.01
N LEU A 63 11.82 -23.75 1.94
CA LEU A 63 12.40 -24.56 3.01
C LEU A 63 13.92 -24.38 3.16
N ARG A 64 14.60 -23.80 2.17
CA ARG A 64 16.03 -23.45 2.25
C ARG A 64 16.23 -22.05 2.83
N ILE A 65 15.52 -21.05 2.29
CA ILE A 65 15.72 -19.64 2.67
C ILE A 65 15.09 -19.32 4.04
N ARG A 66 14.00 -20.01 4.38
CA ARG A 66 13.32 -19.97 5.67
C ARG A 66 13.05 -21.39 6.17
N PRO A 67 14.11 -22.12 6.58
CA PRO A 67 13.95 -23.44 7.17
C PRO A 67 13.12 -23.29 8.44
N VAL A 68 12.24 -24.24 8.71
CA VAL A 68 11.35 -24.10 9.86
C VAL A 68 12.15 -24.18 11.16
N THR A 69 13.25 -24.93 11.15
CA THR A 69 14.17 -25.01 12.28
C THR A 69 15.47 -24.27 11.97
N THR A 70 15.77 -23.23 12.75
CA THR A 70 17.01 -22.44 12.64
C THR A 70 18.23 -23.26 13.06
N ILE A 71 18.03 -24.17 14.02
CA ILE A 71 19.02 -25.10 14.56
C ILE A 71 18.39 -26.50 14.54
N GLY A 72 19.11 -27.48 14.00
CA GLY A 72 18.68 -28.88 13.95
C GLY A 72 18.56 -29.47 15.34
N SER A 73 17.76 -30.53 15.47
CA SER A 73 17.43 -31.15 16.76
C SER A 73 18.69 -31.39 17.61
N PRO A 74 18.79 -30.77 18.80
CA PRO A 74 19.95 -30.95 19.67
C PRO A 74 20.04 -32.40 20.14
N HIS A 75 21.24 -32.96 20.08
CA HIS A 75 21.56 -34.30 20.55
C HIS A 75 22.51 -34.20 21.75
N TYR A 76 22.38 -35.09 22.73
CA TYR A 76 23.33 -35.16 23.85
C TYR A 76 24.32 -36.30 23.64
N THR A 77 25.59 -36.07 23.97
CA THR A 77 26.62 -37.12 23.93
C THR A 77 26.45 -38.08 25.12
N THR A 78 26.25 -39.37 24.85
CA THR A 78 26.15 -40.41 25.91
C THR A 78 27.51 -40.81 26.48
N SER A 79 28.59 -40.43 25.80
CA SER A 79 30.00 -40.65 26.12
C SER A 79 30.85 -39.61 25.41
N ASP A 80 32.12 -39.48 25.77
CA ASP A 80 33.03 -38.62 25.04
C ASP A 80 33.08 -39.01 23.55
N VAL A 81 32.88 -38.04 22.67
CA VAL A 81 32.94 -38.18 21.21
C VAL A 81 34.20 -37.48 20.71
N LEU A 82 35.09 -38.23 20.06
CA LEU A 82 36.21 -37.66 19.32
C LEU A 82 35.76 -37.42 17.88
N TYR A 83 35.68 -36.15 17.49
CA TYR A 83 35.35 -35.75 16.14
C TYR A 83 36.49 -34.88 15.57
N LYS A 84 37.24 -35.44 14.62
CA LYS A 84 38.51 -34.88 14.14
C LYS A 84 39.44 -34.60 15.34
N ASP A 85 39.94 -33.38 15.46
CA ASP A 85 40.86 -32.96 16.52
C ASP A 85 40.11 -32.46 17.79
N TYR A 86 38.78 -32.53 17.79
CA TYR A 86 37.95 -32.03 18.87
C TYR A 86 37.39 -33.18 19.72
N ARG A 87 37.58 -33.08 21.03
CA ARG A 87 36.91 -33.93 22.02
C ARG A 87 35.66 -33.23 22.50
N ILE A 88 34.50 -33.81 22.21
CA ILE A 88 33.21 -33.39 22.74
C ILE A 88 32.94 -34.28 23.95
N PRO A 89 32.97 -33.76 25.18
CA PRO A 89 32.77 -34.56 26.39
C PRO A 89 31.39 -35.23 26.43
N LYS A 90 31.25 -36.26 27.26
CA LYS A 90 29.97 -36.83 27.67
C LYS A 90 29.07 -35.76 28.28
N ASP A 91 27.76 -35.92 28.08
CA ASP A 91 26.69 -35.06 28.61
C ASP A 91 26.70 -33.63 28.03
N VAL A 92 27.24 -33.47 26.82
CA VAL A 92 27.26 -32.20 26.07
C VAL A 92 26.22 -32.22 24.96
N VAL A 93 25.49 -31.12 24.84
CA VAL A 93 24.51 -30.91 23.77
C VAL A 93 25.23 -30.45 22.49
N VAL A 94 24.99 -31.17 21.40
CA VAL A 94 25.49 -30.89 20.06
C VAL A 94 24.30 -30.63 19.15
N ALA A 95 24.31 -29.50 18.43
CA ALA A 95 23.25 -29.13 17.51
C ALA A 95 23.84 -28.61 16.19
N ILE A 96 23.10 -28.77 15.10
CA ILE A 96 23.55 -28.38 13.75
C ILE A 96 22.96 -27.00 13.43
N PRO A 97 23.76 -25.98 13.08
CA PRO A 97 23.24 -24.67 12.70
C PRO A 97 22.68 -24.68 11.26
N GLN A 98 21.48 -25.25 11.08
CA GLN A 98 20.86 -25.46 9.76
C GLN A 98 20.70 -24.17 8.96
N TYR A 99 20.25 -23.09 9.60
CA TYR A 99 20.10 -21.78 8.94
C TYR A 99 21.43 -21.28 8.37
N LEU A 100 22.51 -21.32 9.15
CA LEU A 100 23.83 -20.88 8.67
C LEU A 100 24.34 -21.72 7.48
N LEU A 101 24.05 -23.02 7.46
CA LEU A 101 24.42 -23.90 6.34
C LEU A 101 23.63 -23.61 5.05
N HIS A 102 22.43 -23.02 5.15
CA HIS A 102 21.65 -22.58 3.99
C HIS A 102 22.09 -21.24 3.44
N PHE A 103 22.91 -20.50 4.19
CA PHE A 103 23.49 -19.22 3.81
C PHE A 103 25.00 -19.28 3.54
N ASP A 104 25.57 -20.48 3.46
CA ASP A 104 26.96 -20.68 3.07
C ASP A 104 27.14 -20.44 1.57
N SER A 105 27.84 -19.35 1.23
CA SER A 105 28.12 -18.96 -0.16
C SER A 105 29.06 -19.93 -0.89
N ALA A 106 29.73 -20.85 -0.18
CA ALA A 106 30.49 -21.93 -0.83
C ALA A 106 29.58 -23.03 -1.42
N LYS A 107 28.32 -23.14 -0.98
CA LYS A 107 27.34 -24.12 -1.46
C LYS A 107 26.20 -23.50 -2.26
N TRP A 108 25.76 -22.30 -1.91
CA TRP A 108 24.64 -21.62 -2.54
C TRP A 108 25.10 -20.31 -3.18
N ASP A 109 24.86 -20.13 -4.47
CA ASP A 109 25.08 -18.85 -5.13
C ASP A 109 23.97 -17.87 -4.75
N HIS A 110 24.35 -16.65 -4.35
CA HIS A 110 23.47 -15.62 -3.78
C HIS A 110 22.43 -16.19 -2.78
N PRO A 111 22.87 -16.75 -1.64
CA PRO A 111 22.00 -17.50 -0.73
C PRO A 111 20.84 -16.69 -0.13
N GLU A 112 20.98 -15.38 -0.06
CA GLU A 112 20.00 -14.42 0.46
C GLU A 112 18.83 -14.14 -0.51
N VAL A 113 19.00 -14.46 -1.80
CA VAL A 113 17.98 -14.23 -2.83
C VAL A 113 17.03 -15.42 -2.89
N PHE A 114 15.72 -15.13 -2.92
CA PHE A 114 14.69 -16.13 -3.14
C PHE A 114 14.64 -16.51 -4.64
N ASP A 115 15.29 -17.61 -4.99
CA ASP A 115 15.38 -18.10 -6.36
C ASP A 115 14.99 -19.58 -6.45
N PRO A 116 13.73 -19.88 -6.81
CA PRO A 116 13.30 -21.26 -7.04
C PRO A 116 14.02 -22.00 -8.15
N SER A 117 14.61 -21.29 -9.13
CA SER A 117 15.20 -21.93 -10.31
C SER A 117 16.36 -22.86 -9.96
N ARG A 118 17.06 -22.59 -8.85
CA ARG A 118 18.14 -23.44 -8.30
C ARG A 118 17.69 -24.88 -8.04
N TYR A 119 16.40 -25.11 -7.81
CA TYR A 119 15.83 -26.41 -7.51
C TYR A 119 15.26 -27.16 -8.72
N LEU A 120 15.31 -26.57 -9.92
CA LEU A 120 14.89 -27.26 -11.15
C LEU A 120 15.75 -28.48 -11.47
N ALA A 121 17.05 -28.43 -11.12
CA ALA A 121 17.99 -29.55 -11.27
C ALA A 121 17.77 -30.70 -10.24
N TYR A 122 16.85 -30.54 -9.28
CA TYR A 122 16.56 -31.50 -8.21
C TYR A 122 15.12 -32.03 -8.30
N PRO A 123 14.79 -32.88 -9.30
CA PRO A 123 13.40 -33.24 -9.61
C PRO A 123 12.72 -34.16 -8.59
N GLU A 124 13.49 -34.90 -7.79
CA GLU A 124 12.94 -35.84 -6.83
C GLU A 124 12.36 -35.14 -5.60
N LYS A 125 11.55 -35.86 -4.80
CA LYS A 125 11.03 -35.34 -3.53
C LYS A 125 12.19 -35.06 -2.57
N ALA A 126 12.07 -34.03 -1.73
CA ALA A 126 13.09 -33.67 -0.73
C ALA A 126 13.55 -34.84 0.15
N GLY A 127 12.67 -35.80 0.43
CA GLY A 127 13.02 -37.01 1.18
C GLY A 127 14.04 -37.94 0.49
N VAL A 128 14.15 -37.93 -0.84
CA VAL A 128 15.15 -38.70 -1.60
C VAL A 128 16.54 -38.11 -1.41
N TYR A 129 16.64 -36.79 -1.47
CA TYR A 129 17.89 -36.07 -1.28
C TYR A 129 18.33 -36.02 0.18
N ALA A 130 17.38 -35.90 1.13
CA ALA A 130 17.67 -35.98 2.56
C ALA A 130 18.25 -37.35 3.00
N ALA A 131 17.95 -38.41 2.25
CA ALA A 131 18.47 -39.76 2.50
C ALA A 131 19.89 -40.00 1.97
N GLN A 132 20.51 -39.02 1.30
CA GLN A 132 21.87 -39.15 0.77
C GLN A 132 22.89 -39.25 1.90
N GLY A 133 23.81 -40.22 1.77
CA GLY A 133 24.90 -40.46 2.72
C GLY A 133 25.97 -39.38 2.68
N ASN A 134 26.17 -38.74 1.53
CA ASN A 134 27.01 -37.54 1.39
C ASN A 134 26.19 -36.29 1.76
N PRO A 135 26.57 -35.53 2.82
CA PRO A 135 25.90 -34.28 3.18
C PRO A 135 25.88 -33.23 2.07
N ASP A 136 26.93 -33.18 1.25
CA ASP A 136 27.03 -32.19 0.17
C ASP A 136 26.06 -32.49 -0.97
N ALA A 137 25.66 -33.75 -1.14
CA ALA A 137 24.69 -34.20 -2.14
C ALA A 137 23.21 -33.97 -1.75
N ARG A 138 22.97 -33.38 -0.57
CA ARG A 138 21.62 -33.00 -0.13
C ARG A 138 21.19 -31.68 -0.77
N ASP A 139 19.93 -31.62 -1.21
CA ASP A 139 19.33 -30.45 -1.84
C ASP A 139 18.99 -29.35 -0.83
N HIS A 140 18.67 -29.69 0.42
CA HIS A 140 18.70 -28.78 1.55
C HIS A 140 18.86 -29.58 2.86
N TYR A 141 18.82 -28.89 4.00
CA TYR A 141 19.17 -29.43 5.32
C TYR A 141 18.02 -29.32 6.33
N ASP A 142 16.83 -28.92 5.85
CA ASP A 142 15.63 -28.75 6.66
C ASP A 142 15.08 -30.11 7.15
N PHE A 143 15.37 -31.20 6.41
CA PHE A 143 15.01 -32.57 6.80
C PHE A 143 16.20 -33.33 7.40
N GLY A 144 16.01 -33.90 8.59
CA GLY A 144 16.99 -34.77 9.27
C GLY A 144 16.99 -36.23 8.77
N ALA A 145 17.96 -37.03 9.21
CA ALA A 145 18.19 -38.43 8.76
C ALA A 145 17.13 -39.47 9.19
N ARG A 146 15.94 -39.05 9.67
CA ARG A 146 14.83 -39.94 10.03
C ARG A 146 13.57 -39.55 9.26
N LEU A 147 13.27 -40.29 8.20
CA LEU A 147 12.00 -40.22 7.46
C LEU A 147 11.13 -41.44 7.81
N GLY A 148 9.93 -41.18 8.35
CA GLY A 148 8.87 -42.18 8.52
C GLY A 148 8.18 -42.49 7.19
N ARG A 149 7.96 -43.78 6.89
CA ARG A 149 7.28 -44.27 5.67
C ARG A 149 5.75 -44.15 5.78
N GLY A 150 5.13 -43.78 4.66
CA GLY A 150 3.77 -44.22 4.28
C GLY A 150 2.76 -43.10 3.99
N VAL A 151 2.35 -42.95 2.72
CA VAL A 151 1.08 -42.29 2.33
C VAL A 151 0.33 -43.27 1.43
N SER A 152 -0.87 -43.68 1.87
CA SER A 152 -1.84 -44.43 1.08
C SER A 152 -2.72 -43.45 0.29
N LEU A 153 -3.04 -43.81 -0.96
CA LEU A 153 -3.89 -43.08 -1.90
C LEU A 153 -5.38 -43.35 -1.62
N VAL A 154 -6.02 -42.60 -0.71
CA VAL A 154 -7.50 -42.51 -0.66
C VAL A 154 -8.00 -41.12 -0.21
N ASP A 155 -7.28 -40.37 0.65
CA ASP A 155 -7.69 -39.03 1.12
C ASP A 155 -6.55 -37.98 1.06
N PRO A 156 -6.85 -36.68 0.83
CA PRO A 156 -5.82 -35.64 0.78
C PRO A 156 -5.19 -35.40 2.16
N PRO A 157 -3.88 -35.16 2.23
CA PRO A 157 -3.19 -34.88 3.51
C PRO A 157 -3.67 -33.57 4.13
N LEU A 158 -3.61 -33.48 5.47
CA LEU A 158 -4.02 -32.29 6.25
C LEU A 158 -3.43 -30.99 5.70
N SER A 159 -2.15 -31.00 5.33
CA SER A 159 -1.45 -29.85 4.74
C SER A 159 -2.07 -29.35 3.43
N ALA A 160 -2.56 -30.27 2.59
CA ALA A 160 -3.24 -29.88 1.34
C ALA A 160 -4.61 -29.26 1.63
N VAL A 161 -5.32 -29.75 2.65
CA VAL A 161 -6.60 -29.16 3.09
C VAL A 161 -6.37 -27.77 3.68
N GLN A 162 -5.32 -27.58 4.48
CA GLN A 162 -4.92 -26.28 5.02
C GLN A 162 -4.57 -25.28 3.90
N ALA A 163 -3.77 -25.68 2.92
CA ALA A 163 -3.42 -24.84 1.78
C ALA A 163 -4.64 -24.41 0.96
N LYS A 164 -5.54 -25.36 0.63
CA LYS A 164 -6.77 -25.05 -0.09
C LYS A 164 -7.73 -24.18 0.72
N PHE A 165 -7.79 -24.38 2.03
CA PHE A 165 -8.55 -23.50 2.93
C PHE A 165 -8.04 -22.05 2.88
N LEU A 166 -6.71 -21.84 2.91
CA LEU A 166 -6.11 -20.51 2.82
C LEU A 166 -6.37 -19.82 1.47
N LEU A 167 -6.22 -20.53 0.36
CA LEU A 167 -6.54 -19.99 -0.98
C LEU A 167 -8.00 -19.56 -1.07
N ALA A 168 -8.89 -20.38 -0.53
CA ALA A 168 -10.31 -20.07 -0.55
C ALA A 168 -10.68 -18.95 0.42
N PHE A 169 -9.99 -18.82 1.55
CA PHE A 169 -10.10 -17.66 2.44
C PHE A 169 -9.64 -16.39 1.70
N TYR A 170 -8.45 -16.38 1.10
CA TYR A 170 -7.97 -15.26 0.29
C TYR A 170 -8.96 -14.87 -0.81
N ALA A 171 -9.39 -15.82 -1.65
CA ALA A 171 -10.33 -15.57 -2.72
C ALA A 171 -11.66 -14.96 -2.21
N THR A 172 -12.12 -15.37 -1.03
CA THR A 172 -13.34 -14.83 -0.39
C THR A 172 -13.20 -13.37 0.03
N PHE A 173 -12.00 -12.92 0.42
CA PHE A 173 -11.80 -11.59 1.01
C PHE A 173 -10.88 -10.66 0.20
N SER A 174 -10.39 -11.11 -0.96
CA SER A 174 -9.47 -10.35 -1.83
C SER A 174 -10.10 -9.11 -2.49
N GLY A 175 -11.43 -9.09 -2.62
CA GLY A 175 -12.15 -8.10 -3.43
C GLY A 175 -12.15 -8.40 -4.93
N GLU A 176 -11.43 -9.44 -5.38
CA GLU A 176 -11.40 -9.90 -6.77
C GLU A 176 -12.64 -10.76 -7.06
N GLN A 177 -13.53 -10.24 -7.89
CA GLN A 177 -14.89 -10.78 -8.10
C GLN A 177 -14.86 -12.17 -8.73
N ASP A 178 -13.95 -12.40 -9.70
CA ASP A 178 -13.79 -13.68 -10.38
C ASP A 178 -13.27 -14.77 -9.44
N LEU A 179 -12.28 -14.43 -8.60
CA LEU A 179 -11.75 -15.35 -7.59
C LEU A 179 -12.81 -15.69 -6.53
N ALA A 180 -13.56 -14.70 -6.06
CA ALA A 180 -14.68 -14.91 -5.16
C ALA A 180 -15.74 -15.84 -5.79
N SER A 181 -16.14 -15.57 -7.02
CA SER A 181 -17.12 -16.38 -7.77
C SER A 181 -16.66 -17.83 -7.95
N ALA A 182 -15.41 -18.03 -8.39
CA ALA A 182 -14.82 -19.36 -8.54
C ALA A 182 -14.76 -20.12 -7.20
N CYS A 183 -14.35 -19.43 -6.13
CA CYS A 183 -14.28 -19.99 -4.78
C CYS A 183 -15.67 -20.43 -4.26
N LEU A 184 -16.73 -19.67 -4.58
CA LEU A 184 -18.10 -20.06 -4.28
C LEU A 184 -18.53 -21.30 -5.06
N GLY A 185 -18.14 -21.42 -6.33
CA GLY A 185 -18.36 -22.61 -7.16
C GLY A 185 -17.70 -23.88 -6.61
N GLU A 186 -16.56 -23.76 -5.92
CA GLU A 186 -15.82 -24.88 -5.34
C GLU A 186 -16.31 -25.34 -3.95
N THR A 187 -17.41 -24.78 -3.44
CA THR A 187 -17.94 -25.07 -2.10
C THR A 187 -18.14 -26.57 -1.81
N GLY A 188 -18.50 -27.37 -2.82
CA GLY A 188 -18.71 -28.81 -2.69
C GLY A 188 -17.46 -29.59 -2.23
N PHE A 189 -16.26 -29.10 -2.56
CA PHE A 189 -15.00 -29.69 -2.09
C PHE A 189 -14.89 -29.64 -0.56
N PHE A 190 -15.17 -28.48 0.03
CA PHE A 190 -15.05 -28.27 1.48
C PHE A 190 -16.07 -29.10 2.25
N ILE A 191 -17.30 -29.20 1.75
CA ILE A 191 -18.34 -30.05 2.35
C ILE A 191 -17.90 -31.51 2.37
N MET A 192 -17.34 -32.02 1.28
CA MET A 192 -16.88 -33.41 1.20
C MET A 192 -15.74 -33.70 2.19
N ILE A 193 -14.70 -32.86 2.21
CA ILE A 193 -13.55 -33.05 3.10
C ILE A 193 -13.94 -32.91 4.56
N TYR A 194 -14.77 -31.93 4.90
CA TYR A 194 -15.29 -31.72 6.24
C TYR A 194 -15.98 -32.98 6.76
N ASN A 195 -16.89 -33.56 5.97
CA ASN A 195 -17.64 -34.75 6.35
C ASN A 195 -16.75 -35.97 6.58
N ARG A 196 -15.77 -36.20 5.70
CA ARG A 196 -14.82 -37.32 5.85
C ARG A 196 -13.93 -37.17 7.08
N ALA A 197 -13.37 -35.98 7.28
CA ALA A 197 -12.51 -35.71 8.43
C ALA A 197 -13.29 -35.81 9.75
N ARG A 198 -14.53 -35.30 9.80
CA ARG A 198 -15.45 -35.49 10.94
C ARG A 198 -15.68 -36.97 11.22
N GLN A 199 -16.07 -37.76 10.22
CA GLN A 199 -16.34 -39.20 10.39
C GLN A 199 -15.11 -39.95 10.92
N ARG A 200 -13.91 -39.60 10.45
CA ARG A 200 -12.66 -40.19 10.94
C ARG A 200 -12.40 -39.87 12.41
N LEU A 201 -12.59 -38.61 12.80
CA LEU A 201 -12.43 -38.19 14.20
C LEU A 201 -13.43 -38.86 15.14
N GLN A 202 -14.64 -39.16 14.66
CA GLN A 202 -15.67 -39.90 15.41
C GLN A 202 -15.33 -41.38 15.59
N GLN A 203 -14.65 -41.99 14.62
CA GLN A 203 -14.22 -43.40 14.70
C GLN A 203 -13.02 -43.62 15.63
N GLU A 204 -12.31 -42.54 15.98
CA GLU A 204 -11.14 -42.61 16.84
C GLU A 204 -11.52 -42.64 18.33
N THR A 205 -11.40 -43.81 18.95
CA THR A 205 -11.79 -44.06 20.36
C THR A 205 -10.65 -43.87 21.37
N SER A 206 -9.47 -43.47 20.91
CA SER A 206 -8.27 -43.32 21.75
C SER A 206 -8.46 -42.19 22.77
N VAL A 207 -8.10 -42.44 24.04
CA VAL A 207 -8.15 -41.43 25.12
C VAL A 207 -6.84 -40.65 25.11
N ILE A 208 -6.90 -39.33 25.35
CA ILE A 208 -5.72 -38.44 25.34
C ILE A 208 -4.59 -38.96 26.24
N ALA A 209 -4.92 -39.60 27.37
CA ALA A 209 -3.97 -40.19 28.33
C ALA A 209 -3.03 -41.24 27.69
N ASP A 210 -3.49 -41.92 26.65
CA ASP A 210 -2.77 -43.00 25.99
C ASP A 210 -2.16 -42.54 24.64
N MET A 211 -2.30 -41.27 24.28
CA MET A 211 -1.80 -40.71 23.02
C MET A 211 -0.35 -40.25 23.14
N THR A 212 0.40 -40.42 22.05
CA THR A 212 1.65 -39.65 21.88
C THR A 212 1.31 -38.19 21.59
N TRP A 213 2.15 -37.26 22.04
CA TRP A 213 1.98 -35.82 21.74
C TRP A 213 1.79 -35.57 20.22
N SER A 214 2.56 -36.24 19.37
CA SER A 214 2.38 -36.15 17.91
C SER A 214 1.00 -36.62 17.43
N HIS A 215 0.48 -37.70 18.01
CA HIS A 215 -0.83 -38.21 17.61
C HIS A 215 -1.94 -37.25 18.05
N TRP A 216 -1.85 -36.75 19.29
CA TRP A 216 -2.76 -35.74 19.81
C TRP A 216 -2.76 -34.47 18.94
N VAL A 217 -1.59 -33.97 18.53
CA VAL A 217 -1.50 -32.78 17.67
C VAL A 217 -2.14 -33.00 16.31
N GLN A 218 -1.96 -34.17 15.68
CA GLN A 218 -2.65 -34.51 14.43
C GLN A 218 -4.17 -34.42 14.58
N ARG A 219 -4.69 -35.03 15.65
CA ARG A 219 -6.12 -35.06 15.96
C ARG A 219 -6.64 -33.65 16.23
N GLU A 220 -5.97 -32.90 17.09
CA GLU A 220 -6.33 -31.52 17.45
C GLU A 220 -6.26 -30.58 16.25
N SER A 221 -5.25 -30.73 15.38
CA SER A 221 -5.13 -29.95 14.14
C SER A 221 -6.32 -30.19 13.20
N TRP A 222 -6.78 -31.43 13.05
CA TRP A 222 -7.97 -31.75 12.26
C TRP A 222 -9.23 -31.12 12.87
N LYS A 223 -9.41 -31.17 14.19
CA LYS A 223 -10.54 -30.50 14.87
C LYS A 223 -10.52 -28.99 14.62
N ARG A 224 -9.35 -28.36 14.72
CA ARG A 224 -9.16 -26.92 14.48
C ARG A 224 -9.38 -26.53 13.01
N VAL A 225 -8.98 -27.36 12.05
CA VAL A 225 -9.28 -27.16 10.62
C VAL A 225 -10.78 -27.29 10.33
N LEU A 226 -11.48 -28.26 10.95
CA LEU A 226 -12.94 -28.34 10.84
C LEU A 226 -13.61 -27.08 11.43
N ALA A 227 -13.15 -26.60 12.58
CA ALA A 227 -13.65 -25.36 13.17
C ALA A 227 -13.45 -24.15 12.21
N GLY A 228 -12.26 -24.01 11.63
CA GLY A 228 -11.94 -22.95 10.66
C GLY A 228 -12.78 -23.02 9.38
N LEU A 229 -12.99 -24.22 8.84
CA LEU A 229 -13.88 -24.44 7.69
C LEU A 229 -15.32 -24.03 8.01
N TYR A 230 -15.82 -24.39 9.20
CA TYR A 230 -17.17 -24.03 9.64
C TYR A 230 -17.34 -22.50 9.75
N ILE A 231 -16.37 -21.83 10.37
CA ILE A 231 -16.33 -20.36 10.54
C ILE A 231 -16.29 -19.67 9.16
N SER A 232 -15.37 -20.06 8.27
CA SER A 232 -15.24 -19.47 6.94
C SER A 232 -16.49 -19.69 6.08
N GLY A 233 -17.09 -20.89 6.14
CA GLY A 233 -18.36 -21.16 5.45
C GLY A 233 -19.49 -20.26 5.95
N THR A 234 -19.55 -20.02 7.26
CA THR A 234 -20.50 -19.09 7.86
C THR A 234 -20.23 -17.65 7.41
N MET A 235 -18.97 -17.21 7.32
CA MET A 235 -18.65 -15.87 6.81
C MET A 235 -19.10 -15.64 5.37
N ARG A 236 -18.90 -16.63 4.49
CA ARG A 236 -19.36 -16.55 3.09
C ARG A 236 -20.89 -16.41 3.00
N THR A 237 -21.60 -17.10 3.89
CA THR A 237 -23.06 -16.98 4.05
C THR A 237 -23.45 -15.53 4.34
N VAL A 238 -22.73 -14.90 5.27
CA VAL A 238 -23.01 -13.53 5.68
C VAL A 238 -22.66 -12.55 4.55
N ILE A 239 -21.48 -12.66 3.93
CA ILE A 239 -21.06 -11.73 2.87
C ILE A 239 -21.97 -11.84 1.64
N TYR A 240 -22.05 -13.03 1.05
CA TYR A 240 -22.69 -13.21 -0.26
C TYR A 240 -24.17 -13.54 -0.17
N GLY A 241 -24.72 -13.78 1.02
CA GLY A 241 -26.12 -14.16 1.18
C GLY A 241 -26.44 -15.56 0.65
N ILE A 242 -25.44 -16.44 0.53
CA ILE A 242 -25.63 -17.86 0.19
C ILE A 242 -26.12 -18.66 1.40
N ASN A 243 -26.58 -19.89 1.19
CA ASN A 243 -26.91 -20.80 2.28
C ASN A 243 -25.64 -21.19 3.06
N PRO A 244 -25.74 -21.46 4.38
CA PRO A 244 -24.61 -21.98 5.14
C PRO A 244 -24.07 -23.28 4.52
N LEU A 245 -22.74 -23.41 4.52
CA LEU A 245 -22.07 -24.60 4.00
C LEU A 245 -22.34 -25.82 4.88
N PHE A 246 -22.48 -25.59 6.19
CA PHE A 246 -22.75 -26.58 7.22
C PHE A 246 -23.99 -26.11 7.96
N ASN A 247 -25.04 -26.95 7.98
CA ASN A 247 -26.40 -26.55 8.33
C ASN A 247 -26.97 -27.35 9.49
N SER A 248 -26.34 -28.46 9.87
CA SER A 248 -26.86 -29.34 10.92
C SER A 248 -26.10 -29.13 12.22
N THR A 249 -26.76 -29.24 13.36
CA THR A 249 -26.08 -29.35 14.66
C THR A 249 -25.13 -30.54 14.68
N LYS A 250 -25.45 -31.59 13.91
CA LYS A 250 -24.60 -32.78 13.74
C LYS A 250 -23.26 -32.46 13.09
N ASP A 251 -23.14 -31.37 12.33
CA ASP A 251 -21.86 -30.96 11.73
C ASP A 251 -20.81 -30.67 12.81
N LEU A 252 -21.25 -30.34 14.02
CA LEU A 252 -20.41 -30.15 15.19
C LEU A 252 -20.27 -31.40 16.09
N ASP A 253 -20.69 -32.58 15.64
CA ASP A 253 -20.51 -33.84 16.35
C ASP A 253 -19.04 -34.29 16.28
N VAL A 254 -18.18 -33.46 16.86
CA VAL A 254 -16.73 -33.58 16.98
C VAL A 254 -16.39 -33.21 18.41
N GLU A 255 -15.39 -33.89 18.97
CA GLU A 255 -14.85 -33.60 20.29
C GLU A 255 -14.53 -32.10 20.44
N MET A 256 -14.78 -31.53 21.63
CA MET A 256 -14.42 -30.14 21.95
C MET A 256 -12.93 -29.87 21.72
N LEU A 257 -12.57 -28.64 21.33
CA LEU A 257 -11.17 -28.23 21.22
C LEU A 257 -10.53 -28.19 22.61
N HIS A 258 -9.29 -28.67 22.71
CA HIS A 258 -8.53 -28.63 23.95
C HIS A 258 -7.95 -27.23 24.19
N SER A 259 -7.73 -26.90 25.47
CA SER A 259 -7.34 -25.56 25.93
C SER A 259 -6.15 -24.95 25.17
N ASP A 260 -6.14 -23.62 25.11
CA ASP A 260 -5.09 -22.88 24.41
C ASP A 260 -3.72 -23.11 25.07
N ALA A 261 -3.69 -23.40 26.38
CA ALA A 261 -2.47 -23.82 27.08
C ALA A 261 -1.96 -25.18 26.57
N LEU A 262 -2.84 -26.18 26.43
CA LEU A 262 -2.46 -27.49 25.87
C LEU A 262 -2.00 -27.39 24.42
N TRP A 263 -2.67 -26.56 23.61
CA TRP A 263 -2.32 -26.33 22.20
C TRP A 263 -1.01 -25.57 22.01
N ASN A 264 -0.72 -24.60 22.87
CA ASN A 264 0.50 -23.79 22.80
C ASN A 264 1.69 -24.40 23.56
N ALA A 265 1.56 -25.63 24.05
CA ALA A 265 2.63 -26.33 24.75
C ALA A 265 3.86 -26.45 23.85
N GLN A 266 5.02 -25.99 24.31
CA GLN A 266 6.24 -25.91 23.51
C GLN A 266 7.03 -27.23 23.51
N SER A 267 6.61 -28.21 24.32
CA SER A 267 7.27 -29.52 24.41
C SER A 267 6.30 -30.61 24.86
N SER A 268 6.64 -31.88 24.54
CA SER A 268 5.88 -33.03 25.06
C SER A 268 5.88 -33.12 26.59
N GLY A 269 6.93 -32.61 27.25
CA GLY A 269 7.02 -32.59 28.72
C GLY A 269 6.06 -31.57 29.34
N GLU A 270 5.97 -30.39 28.74
CA GLU A 270 4.99 -29.36 29.11
C GLU A 270 3.56 -29.84 28.83
N TRP A 271 3.33 -30.46 27.67
CA TRP A 271 2.04 -31.06 27.31
C TRP A 271 1.59 -32.13 28.32
N LEU A 272 2.47 -33.05 28.72
CA LEU A 272 2.19 -34.05 29.76
C LEU A 272 1.89 -33.40 31.13
N GLY A 273 2.62 -32.33 31.47
CA GLY A 273 2.41 -31.58 32.71
C GLY A 273 1.07 -30.85 32.76
N LEU A 274 0.65 -30.27 31.64
CA LEU A 274 -0.66 -29.63 31.47
C LEU A 274 -1.79 -30.66 31.42
N GLN A 275 -1.57 -31.81 30.77
CA GLN A 275 -2.53 -32.92 30.73
C GLN A 275 -2.85 -33.50 32.11
N ALA A 276 -1.86 -33.53 33.02
CA ALA A 276 -2.05 -34.00 34.39
C ALA A 276 -2.97 -33.09 35.22
N GLN A 277 -3.17 -31.84 34.79
CA GLN A 277 -4.14 -30.92 35.36
C GLN A 277 -5.52 -31.27 34.80
N LYS A 278 -6.30 -32.10 35.52
CA LYS A 278 -7.64 -32.54 35.08
C LYS A 278 -8.54 -31.35 34.75
N GLU A 279 -8.85 -31.14 33.47
CA GLU A 279 -9.98 -30.32 33.04
C GLU A 279 -11.29 -31.09 33.31
N SER A 280 -12.04 -30.69 34.32
CA SER A 280 -13.36 -31.29 34.60
C SER A 280 -14.44 -30.61 33.76
N SER A 281 -14.58 -30.99 32.49
CA SER A 281 -15.78 -30.66 31.71
C SER A 281 -16.62 -31.91 31.49
N SER A 282 -17.93 -31.81 31.77
CA SER A 282 -18.90 -32.88 31.48
C SER A 282 -19.34 -32.93 30.01
N ILE A 283 -18.83 -32.00 29.20
CA ILE A 283 -19.24 -31.80 27.80
C ILE A 283 -18.12 -32.29 26.89
N THR A 284 -18.44 -33.27 26.05
CA THR A 284 -17.45 -33.98 25.24
C THR A 284 -17.39 -33.50 23.79
N THR A 285 -18.48 -32.95 23.23
CA THR A 285 -18.54 -32.52 21.82
C THR A 285 -19.04 -31.09 21.65
N SER A 286 -18.65 -30.47 20.53
CA SER A 286 -19.13 -29.13 20.14
C SER A 286 -20.65 -29.11 19.89
N GLU A 287 -21.23 -30.20 19.39
CA GLU A 287 -22.69 -30.38 19.29
C GLU A 287 -23.35 -30.33 20.67
N ALA A 288 -22.85 -31.08 21.67
CA ALA A 288 -23.43 -31.07 23.01
C ALA A 288 -23.32 -29.70 23.68
N ALA A 289 -22.22 -28.97 23.44
CA ALA A 289 -22.07 -27.59 23.87
C ALA A 289 -23.13 -26.68 23.22
N LEU A 290 -23.30 -26.76 21.89
CA LEU A 290 -24.33 -26.00 21.18
C LEU A 290 -25.73 -26.30 21.71
N VAL A 291 -26.08 -27.59 21.88
CA VAL A 291 -27.40 -27.99 22.39
C VAL A 291 -27.70 -27.37 23.76
N LYS A 292 -26.72 -27.27 24.67
CA LYS A 292 -26.90 -26.58 25.95
C LYS A 292 -27.17 -25.08 25.81
N ILE A 293 -26.50 -24.42 24.85
CA ILE A 293 -26.77 -23.01 24.50
C ILE A 293 -28.21 -22.87 23.98
N LEU A 294 -28.62 -23.78 23.11
CA LEU A 294 -29.96 -23.80 22.53
C LEU A 294 -31.04 -24.12 23.58
N SER A 295 -30.80 -25.02 24.54
CA SER A 295 -31.78 -25.43 25.56
C SER A 295 -31.80 -24.58 26.82
N GLY A 296 -30.82 -23.69 27.01
CA GLY A 296 -30.75 -22.80 28.18
C GLY A 296 -30.18 -23.40 29.46
N THR A 297 -29.42 -24.49 29.36
CA THR A 297 -28.77 -25.17 30.49
C THR A 297 -27.27 -24.85 30.53
N THR A 298 -26.92 -23.57 30.69
CA THR A 298 -25.54 -23.06 30.55
C THR A 298 -24.71 -23.06 31.84
N SER A 299 -25.26 -23.49 32.98
CA SER A 299 -24.62 -23.41 34.31
C SER A 299 -23.30 -24.20 34.46
N ASP A 300 -23.07 -25.21 33.60
CA ASP A 300 -21.88 -26.08 33.63
C ASP A 300 -21.06 -26.02 32.31
N LEU A 301 -21.21 -24.95 31.53
CA LEU A 301 -20.62 -24.85 30.20
C LEU A 301 -19.19 -24.28 30.27
N SER A 302 -18.18 -25.14 30.36
CA SER A 302 -16.77 -24.75 30.16
C SER A 302 -16.43 -24.80 28.66
N MET A 303 -16.13 -23.64 28.07
CA MET A 303 -15.88 -23.49 26.63
C MET A 303 -14.59 -24.18 26.15
N GLY A 304 -13.69 -24.58 27.06
CA GLY A 304 -12.39 -25.20 26.73
C GLY A 304 -11.37 -24.20 26.15
N THR A 305 -11.74 -23.42 25.14
CA THR A 305 -10.89 -22.40 24.47
C THR A 305 -11.68 -21.17 24.00
N ASN A 306 -10.97 -20.09 23.70
CA ASN A 306 -11.54 -18.94 23.00
C ASN A 306 -11.96 -19.29 21.55
N PHE A 307 -11.31 -20.28 20.93
CA PHE A 307 -11.65 -20.71 19.56
C PHE A 307 -12.96 -21.50 19.51
N SER A 308 -13.24 -22.34 20.52
CA SER A 308 -14.53 -23.02 20.70
C SER A 308 -15.67 -22.02 20.85
N MET A 309 -15.44 -20.92 21.56
CA MET A 309 -16.41 -19.84 21.73
C MET A 309 -16.75 -19.19 20.38
N LEU A 310 -15.74 -18.91 19.54
CA LEU A 310 -15.96 -18.38 18.20
C LEU A 310 -16.75 -19.37 17.33
N LEU A 311 -16.34 -20.64 17.31
CA LEU A 311 -17.03 -21.71 16.59
C LEU A 311 -18.51 -21.82 16.98
N LEU A 312 -18.80 -21.87 18.29
CA LEU A 312 -20.16 -21.99 18.81
C LEU A 312 -21.01 -20.74 18.54
N THR A 313 -20.37 -19.57 18.48
CA THR A 313 -21.06 -18.34 18.09
C THR A 313 -21.45 -18.36 16.61
N HIS A 314 -20.55 -18.79 15.73
CA HIS A 314 -20.89 -19.02 14.32
C HIS A 314 -21.97 -20.10 14.14
N ALA A 315 -21.96 -21.15 14.95
CA ALA A 315 -23.00 -22.16 14.91
C ALA A 315 -24.36 -21.65 15.39
N THR A 316 -24.34 -20.76 16.38
CA THR A 316 -25.55 -20.06 16.83
C THR A 316 -26.10 -19.16 15.72
N LEU A 317 -25.23 -18.50 14.94
CA LEU A 317 -25.63 -17.72 13.75
C LEU A 317 -26.35 -18.60 12.72
N VAL A 318 -25.80 -19.77 12.39
CA VAL A 318 -26.45 -20.73 11.47
C VAL A 318 -27.81 -21.17 12.02
N HIS A 319 -27.91 -21.43 13.33
CA HIS A 319 -29.18 -21.80 13.95
C HIS A 319 -30.22 -20.67 13.89
N THR A 320 -29.86 -19.43 14.20
CA THR A 320 -30.78 -18.29 14.10
C THR A 320 -31.21 -18.01 12.67
N TRP A 321 -30.32 -18.26 11.70
CA TRP A 321 -30.64 -18.22 10.28
C TRP A 321 -31.77 -19.23 9.94
N HIS A 322 -31.69 -20.48 10.41
CA HIS A 322 -32.76 -21.48 10.22
C HIS A 322 -34.08 -21.12 10.91
N LEU A 323 -34.02 -20.61 12.15
CA LEU A 323 -35.21 -20.15 12.86
C LEU A 323 -35.91 -19.03 12.07
N ARG A 324 -35.14 -18.10 11.51
CA ARG A 324 -35.66 -17.02 10.67
C ARG A 324 -36.32 -17.55 9.40
N GLN A 325 -35.65 -18.41 8.64
CA GLN A 325 -36.22 -19.01 7.42
C GLN A 325 -37.54 -19.75 7.71
N THR A 326 -37.58 -20.51 8.80
CA THR A 326 -38.79 -21.22 9.23
C THR A 326 -39.90 -20.27 9.64
N ALA A 327 -39.57 -19.22 10.40
CA ALA A 327 -40.52 -18.19 10.82
C ALA A 327 -41.13 -17.45 9.62
N GLU A 328 -40.36 -17.23 8.55
CA GLU A 328 -40.83 -16.59 7.32
C GLU A 328 -41.84 -17.46 6.56
N ILE A 329 -41.53 -18.75 6.35
CA ILE A 329 -42.42 -19.70 5.67
C ILE A 329 -43.76 -19.81 6.40
N LEU A 330 -43.72 -19.95 7.73
CA LEU A 330 -44.92 -20.06 8.56
C LEU A 330 -45.71 -18.74 8.63
N GLY A 331 -45.02 -17.60 8.61
CA GLY A 331 -45.62 -16.27 8.58
C GLY A 331 -46.42 -15.98 7.31
N ARG A 332 -46.00 -16.53 6.16
CA ARG A 332 -46.72 -16.41 4.88
C ARG A 332 -48.01 -17.25 4.82
N SER A 333 -48.13 -18.26 5.67
CA SER A 333 -49.18 -19.29 5.58
C SER A 333 -50.32 -19.13 6.61
N ALA A 334 -50.18 -18.27 7.63
CA ALA A 334 -51.14 -18.14 8.73
C ALA A 334 -51.43 -16.66 9.11
N PRO A 335 -52.69 -16.17 9.04
CA PRO A 335 -53.05 -14.78 9.34
C PRO A 335 -52.95 -14.37 10.82
N GLN A 336 -52.71 -15.31 11.74
CA GLN A 336 -52.50 -15.07 13.17
C GLN A 336 -51.18 -15.72 13.62
N GLY A 337 -50.06 -15.04 13.32
CA GLY A 337 -48.70 -15.56 13.43
C GLY A 337 -48.15 -15.74 14.85
N SER A 338 -48.78 -16.54 15.71
CA SER A 338 -48.20 -16.90 17.01
C SER A 338 -46.89 -17.70 16.87
N MET A 339 -46.85 -18.67 15.96
CA MET A 339 -45.70 -19.57 15.80
C MET A 339 -44.47 -18.88 15.19
N SER A 340 -44.65 -18.01 14.19
CA SER A 340 -43.58 -17.20 13.61
C SER A 340 -42.97 -16.25 14.65
N GLN A 341 -43.81 -15.58 15.46
CA GLN A 341 -43.37 -14.73 16.56
C GLN A 341 -42.67 -15.51 17.68
N SER A 342 -43.14 -16.72 17.98
CA SER A 342 -42.50 -17.62 18.95
C SER A 342 -41.10 -18.04 18.50
N LEU A 343 -40.90 -18.35 17.21
CA LEU A 343 -39.59 -18.69 16.66
C LEU A 343 -38.61 -17.51 16.71
N LEU A 344 -39.07 -16.30 16.38
CA LEU A 344 -38.24 -15.09 16.51
C LEU A 344 -37.88 -14.80 17.98
N ARG A 345 -38.83 -14.98 18.90
CA ARG A 345 -38.59 -14.83 20.34
C ARG A 345 -37.58 -15.86 20.84
N GLU A 346 -37.66 -17.11 20.37
CA GLU A 346 -36.69 -18.15 20.70
C GLU A 346 -35.30 -17.83 20.15
N GLY A 347 -35.21 -17.29 18.93
CA GLY A 347 -33.95 -16.82 18.36
C GLY A 347 -33.32 -15.71 19.20
N LEU A 348 -34.12 -14.72 19.64
CA LEU A 348 -33.65 -13.64 20.52
C LEU A 348 -33.21 -14.16 21.89
N ALA A 349 -33.95 -15.13 22.45
CA ALA A 349 -33.58 -15.79 23.70
C ALA A 349 -32.27 -16.57 23.55
N THR A 350 -32.09 -17.29 22.45
CA THR A 350 -30.86 -18.03 22.11
C THR A 350 -29.65 -17.10 22.03
N LEU A 351 -29.79 -15.97 21.33
CA LEU A 351 -28.72 -14.98 21.24
C LEU A 351 -28.45 -14.27 22.57
N GLY A 352 -29.48 -14.07 23.39
CA GLY A 352 -29.33 -13.59 24.76
C GLY A 352 -28.51 -14.55 25.62
N ARG A 353 -28.79 -15.86 25.52
CA ARG A 353 -28.02 -16.92 26.18
C ARG A 353 -26.59 -16.97 25.68
N CYS A 354 -26.37 -16.92 24.36
CA CYS A 354 -25.04 -16.87 23.75
C CYS A 354 -24.24 -15.65 24.25
N ARG A 355 -24.88 -14.48 24.34
CA ARG A 355 -24.24 -13.25 24.87
C ARG A 355 -23.88 -13.36 26.35
N ALA A 356 -24.72 -14.00 27.16
CA ALA A 356 -24.48 -14.16 28.60
C ALA A 356 -23.21 -14.98 28.90
N LEU A 357 -22.79 -15.86 27.99
CA LEU A 357 -21.56 -16.66 28.11
C LEU A 357 -20.29 -15.80 28.11
N PHE A 358 -20.30 -14.64 27.42
CA PHE A 358 -19.15 -13.73 27.39
C PHE A 358 -18.88 -13.09 28.75
N HIS A 359 -19.92 -12.83 29.54
CA HIS A 359 -19.78 -12.30 30.90
C HIS A 359 -19.24 -13.35 31.89
N THR A 360 -19.51 -14.63 31.65
CA THR A 360 -19.02 -15.74 32.50
C THR A 360 -17.53 -16.02 32.28
N ALA A 361 -16.99 -15.66 31.11
CA ALA A 361 -15.60 -15.82 30.73
C ALA A 361 -14.65 -14.70 31.26
N LYS A 362 -15.12 -13.84 32.17
CA LYS A 362 -14.38 -12.67 32.71
C LYS A 362 -13.87 -11.69 31.64
N ILE A 363 -14.52 -11.64 30.48
CA ILE A 363 -14.28 -10.58 29.50
C ILE A 363 -14.96 -9.33 30.09
N ASN A 364 -14.22 -8.23 30.25
CA ASN A 364 -14.81 -6.94 30.64
C ASN A 364 -15.99 -6.64 29.72
N ASN A 365 -16.98 -5.86 30.18
CA ASN A 365 -18.12 -5.51 29.34
C ASN A 365 -17.60 -5.03 27.97
N PRO A 366 -17.86 -5.75 26.85
CA PRO A 366 -17.24 -5.42 25.56
C PRO A 366 -17.67 -4.04 25.02
N ASP A 367 -18.73 -3.49 25.60
CA ASP A 367 -19.21 -2.14 25.33
C ASP A 367 -18.38 -1.06 26.09
N ASP A 368 -17.45 -1.47 26.99
CA ASP A 368 -16.57 -0.63 27.84
C ASP A 368 -15.06 -1.01 27.72
N SER A 369 -14.65 -1.82 26.74
CA SER A 369 -13.28 -2.37 26.64
C SER A 369 -12.25 -1.41 26.01
N ASP A 370 -11.04 -1.35 26.58
CA ASP A 370 -9.88 -0.56 26.07
C ASP A 370 -9.29 -1.11 24.75
N GLU A 371 -8.44 -0.31 24.08
CA GLU A 371 -7.81 -0.61 22.78
C GLU A 371 -7.09 -1.98 22.69
N THR A 372 -6.66 -2.57 23.80
CA THR A 372 -5.86 -3.79 23.85
C THR A 372 -6.65 -5.08 23.60
N ASP A 373 -7.97 -5.10 23.79
CA ASP A 373 -8.79 -6.31 23.73
C ASP A 373 -9.37 -6.62 22.33
N ILE A 374 -9.20 -5.70 21.37
CA ILE A 374 -9.83 -5.73 20.03
C ILE A 374 -9.36 -6.93 19.18
N LEU A 375 -8.14 -7.41 19.40
CA LEU A 375 -7.55 -8.53 18.66
C LEU A 375 -7.92 -9.91 19.24
N SER A 376 -8.73 -9.95 20.30
CA SER A 376 -9.06 -11.20 20.98
C SER A 376 -10.19 -11.96 20.25
N LEU A 377 -10.07 -13.30 20.18
CA LEU A 377 -11.13 -14.17 19.66
C LEU A 377 -12.48 -14.01 20.40
N PRO A 378 -12.52 -13.73 21.73
CA PRO A 378 -13.79 -13.46 22.40
C PRO A 378 -14.45 -12.15 21.95
N PHE A 379 -13.67 -11.10 21.67
CA PHE A 379 -14.20 -9.87 21.10
C PHE A 379 -14.77 -10.11 19.68
N SER A 380 -14.06 -10.88 18.86
CA SER A 380 -14.55 -11.33 17.55
C SER A 380 -15.85 -12.16 17.67
N SER A 381 -15.95 -13.02 18.67
CA SER A 381 -17.16 -13.80 18.96
C SER A 381 -18.34 -12.88 19.31
N TYR A 382 -18.12 -11.86 20.13
CA TYR A 382 -19.15 -10.87 20.47
C TYR A 382 -19.69 -10.13 19.22
N VAL A 383 -18.82 -9.84 18.26
CA VAL A 383 -19.15 -9.17 17.00
C VAL A 383 -19.97 -10.07 16.07
N VAL A 384 -19.61 -11.35 15.97
CA VAL A 384 -20.41 -12.36 15.22
C VAL A 384 -21.79 -12.55 15.87
N CYS A 385 -21.88 -12.51 17.20
CA CYS A 385 -23.17 -12.54 17.91
C CYS A 385 -24.05 -11.34 17.52
N ARG A 386 -23.47 -10.14 17.34
CA ARG A 386 -24.18 -8.95 16.81
C ARG A 386 -24.67 -9.17 15.36
N ALA A 387 -23.84 -9.71 14.47
CA ALA A 387 -24.27 -10.06 13.12
C ALA A 387 -25.43 -11.08 13.12
N SER A 388 -25.43 -12.01 14.09
CA SER A 388 -26.51 -13.00 14.25
C SER A 388 -27.84 -12.36 14.65
N TYR A 389 -27.82 -11.28 15.45
CA TYR A 389 -29.02 -10.49 15.73
C TYR A 389 -29.56 -9.82 14.47
N VAL A 390 -28.68 -9.23 13.65
CA VAL A 390 -29.08 -8.65 12.35
C VAL A 390 -29.77 -9.71 11.51
N ARG A 391 -29.17 -10.90 11.36
CA ARG A 391 -29.73 -11.99 10.52
C ARG A 391 -31.03 -12.59 11.01
N LEU A 392 -31.31 -12.52 12.31
CA LEU A 392 -32.58 -13.00 12.86
C LEU A 392 -33.77 -12.12 12.43
N VAL A 393 -33.53 -10.82 12.16
CA VAL A 393 -34.57 -9.87 11.73
C VAL A 393 -34.41 -9.41 10.29
N ASP A 394 -33.26 -9.71 9.66
CA ASP A 394 -33.00 -9.44 8.25
C ASP A 394 -34.01 -10.21 7.41
N ASN A 395 -34.86 -9.46 6.72
CA ASN A 395 -35.62 -9.96 5.60
C ASN A 395 -34.62 -10.18 4.47
N THR A 396 -33.89 -11.31 4.51
CA THR A 396 -32.78 -11.77 3.64
C THR A 396 -33.06 -11.76 2.11
N THR A 397 -34.14 -11.12 1.66
CA THR A 397 -34.49 -10.84 0.27
C THR A 397 -34.38 -9.34 -0.10
N SER A 398 -33.81 -8.48 0.76
CA SER A 398 -33.83 -7.02 0.57
C SER A 398 -32.64 -6.48 -0.24
N PHE A 399 -31.45 -7.06 -0.13
CA PHE A 399 -30.26 -6.70 -0.92
C PHE A 399 -29.67 -7.97 -1.54
N ASN A 400 -29.58 -8.02 -2.88
CA ASN A 400 -29.01 -9.17 -3.59
C ASN A 400 -27.48 -9.17 -3.42
N ARG A 401 -27.00 -9.77 -2.33
CA ARG A 401 -25.56 -9.82 -1.98
C ARG A 401 -24.71 -10.60 -2.98
N LEU A 402 -25.30 -11.47 -3.80
CA LEU A 402 -24.60 -12.13 -4.89
C LEU A 402 -24.12 -11.13 -5.96
N CYS A 403 -24.68 -9.92 -6.04
CA CYS A 403 -24.19 -8.91 -6.99
C CYS A 403 -22.71 -8.56 -6.73
N LEU A 404 -22.21 -8.78 -5.52
CA LEU A 404 -20.81 -8.57 -5.15
C LEU A 404 -19.83 -9.49 -5.90
N THR A 405 -20.31 -10.56 -6.54
CA THR A 405 -19.48 -11.45 -7.36
C THR A 405 -19.63 -11.22 -8.86
N SER A 406 -20.45 -10.23 -9.27
CA SER A 406 -20.82 -10.04 -10.69
C SER A 406 -20.01 -8.97 -11.41
N GLY A 407 -19.40 -8.03 -10.68
CA GLY A 407 -18.73 -6.86 -11.27
C GLY A 407 -19.63 -5.85 -11.97
N ASP A 408 -20.92 -6.15 -12.08
CA ASP A 408 -21.89 -5.32 -12.77
C ASP A 408 -22.37 -4.18 -11.86
N SER A 409 -21.89 -2.98 -12.16
CA SER A 409 -22.22 -1.76 -11.43
C SER A 409 -23.72 -1.39 -11.57
N GLU A 410 -24.36 -1.75 -12.68
CA GLU A 410 -25.80 -1.53 -12.89
C GLU A 410 -26.62 -2.50 -12.03
N ALA A 411 -26.22 -3.77 -11.96
CA ALA A 411 -26.84 -4.75 -11.08
C ALA A 411 -26.69 -4.35 -9.59
N ILE A 412 -25.54 -3.83 -9.19
CA ILE A 412 -25.31 -3.30 -7.83
C ILE A 412 -26.23 -2.10 -7.57
N ALA A 413 -26.27 -1.11 -8.47
CA ALA A 413 -27.13 0.06 -8.34
C ALA A 413 -28.62 -0.33 -8.25
N SER A 414 -29.07 -1.25 -9.10
CA SER A 414 -30.43 -1.79 -9.06
C SER A 414 -30.72 -2.51 -7.74
N SER A 415 -29.78 -3.27 -7.20
CA SER A 415 -29.90 -3.94 -5.90
C SER A 415 -30.03 -2.93 -4.75
N VAL A 416 -29.22 -1.86 -4.76
CA VAL A 416 -29.32 -0.76 -3.78
C VAL A 416 -30.66 -0.03 -3.89
N ALA A 417 -31.12 0.28 -5.10
CA ALA A 417 -32.40 0.95 -5.33
C ALA A 417 -33.59 0.09 -4.86
N ALA A 418 -33.56 -1.21 -5.14
CA ALA A 418 -34.56 -2.17 -4.66
C ALA A 418 -34.55 -2.27 -3.13
N PHE A 419 -33.36 -2.29 -2.52
CA PHE A 419 -33.20 -2.26 -1.07
C PHE A 419 -33.79 -0.99 -0.46
N ALA A 420 -33.47 0.19 -1.00
CA ALA A 420 -33.95 1.47 -0.49
C ALA A 420 -35.48 1.62 -0.59
N SER A 421 -36.05 1.25 -1.73
CA SER A 421 -37.49 1.41 -2.02
C SER A 421 -38.41 0.43 -1.27
N ARG A 422 -37.92 -0.73 -0.84
CA ARG A 422 -38.73 -1.73 -0.15
C ARG A 422 -39.16 -1.25 1.25
N ARG A 423 -40.41 -1.45 1.63
CA ARG A 423 -40.90 -1.11 2.98
C ARG A 423 -40.42 -2.14 4.02
N GLU A 424 -39.82 -1.67 5.12
CA GLU A 424 -39.45 -2.50 6.27
C GLU A 424 -40.44 -2.22 7.43
N PRO A 425 -41.25 -3.20 7.86
CA PRO A 425 -42.27 -2.96 8.88
C PRO A 425 -41.66 -2.76 10.27
N ARG A 426 -41.98 -1.63 10.90
CA ARG A 426 -41.60 -1.36 12.30
C ARG A 426 -42.23 -2.38 13.23
N SER A 427 -41.43 -2.98 14.12
CA SER A 427 -41.87 -3.94 15.13
C SER A 427 -41.04 -3.83 16.40
N ALA A 428 -41.58 -4.31 17.53
CA ALA A 428 -40.87 -4.29 18.81
C ALA A 428 -39.58 -5.15 18.77
N GLN A 429 -39.60 -6.26 18.01
CA GLN A 429 -38.47 -7.16 17.82
C GLN A 429 -37.37 -6.51 16.98
N LEU A 430 -37.74 -5.84 15.88
CA LEU A 430 -36.78 -5.08 15.07
C LEU A 430 -36.12 -3.98 15.89
N LEU A 431 -36.92 -3.24 16.68
CA LEU A 431 -36.42 -2.18 17.55
C LEU A 431 -35.46 -2.68 18.64
N GLU A 432 -35.72 -3.88 19.18
CA GLU A 432 -34.80 -4.53 20.12
C GLU A 432 -33.45 -4.86 19.47
N VAL A 433 -33.45 -5.37 18.24
CA VAL A 433 -32.23 -5.67 17.50
C VAL A 433 -31.47 -4.40 17.14
N VAL A 434 -32.14 -3.38 16.61
CA VAL A 434 -31.52 -2.09 16.26
C VAL A 434 -30.80 -1.48 17.46
N GLY A 435 -31.41 -1.50 18.65
CA GLY A 435 -30.76 -1.00 19.86
C GLY A 435 -29.51 -1.81 20.27
N LYS A 436 -29.49 -3.13 19.99
CA LYS A 436 -28.33 -3.99 20.25
C LYS A 436 -27.21 -3.76 19.22
N THR A 437 -27.55 -3.50 17.96
CA THR A 437 -26.58 -3.25 16.88
C THR A 437 -26.00 -1.84 16.93
N LEU A 438 -26.80 -0.84 17.31
CA LEU A 438 -26.37 0.56 17.44
C LEU A 438 -25.24 0.74 18.47
N LYS A 439 -25.27 0.06 19.61
CA LYS A 439 -24.16 0.12 20.58
C LYS A 439 -22.82 -0.30 19.97
N GLY A 440 -22.86 -1.33 19.12
CA GLY A 440 -21.71 -1.77 18.36
C GLY A 440 -21.23 -0.78 17.30
N PHE A 441 -22.15 0.03 16.78
CA PHE A 441 -21.91 1.10 15.81
C PHE A 441 -21.31 2.35 16.47
N GLN A 442 -21.64 2.62 17.74
CA GLN A 442 -21.08 3.73 18.53
C GLN A 442 -19.61 3.53 18.92
N LEU A 443 -19.17 2.28 19.02
CA LEU A 443 -17.83 1.94 19.53
C LEU A 443 -16.69 2.59 18.71
N PRO A 444 -16.66 2.52 17.35
CA PRO A 444 -15.67 3.26 16.55
C PRO A 444 -15.58 4.76 16.87
N PHE A 445 -16.71 5.41 17.18
CA PHE A 445 -16.77 6.85 17.45
C PHE A 445 -16.26 7.20 18.84
N LYS A 446 -16.67 6.44 19.86
CA LYS A 446 -16.17 6.58 21.24
C LYS A 446 -14.65 6.37 21.36
N MET A 447 -14.10 5.50 20.51
CA MET A 447 -12.67 5.22 20.45
C MET A 447 -11.84 6.24 19.67
N GLY A 448 -12.49 7.23 19.04
CA GLY A 448 -11.85 8.13 18.09
C GLY A 448 -11.84 7.53 16.68
N HIS A 449 -12.93 7.75 15.95
CA HIS A 449 -13.18 7.13 14.64
C HIS A 449 -12.08 7.41 13.58
N LEU A 450 -11.33 8.51 13.70
CA LEU A 450 -10.16 8.80 12.86
C LEU A 450 -8.97 7.85 13.10
N LEU A 451 -8.75 7.45 14.36
CA LEU A 451 -7.71 6.48 14.74
C LEU A 451 -8.13 5.07 14.34
N VAL A 452 -9.41 4.73 14.53
CA VAL A 452 -10.02 3.48 14.07
C VAL A 452 -9.90 3.34 12.56
N ARG A 453 -10.19 4.39 11.76
CA ARG A 453 -9.99 4.35 10.28
C ARG A 453 -8.55 4.02 9.88
N LYS A 454 -7.55 4.60 10.55
CA LYS A 454 -6.12 4.37 10.25
C LYS A 454 -5.65 2.96 10.61
N THR A 455 -6.33 2.29 11.55
CA THR A 455 -5.86 1.03 12.14
C THR A 455 -6.77 -0.16 11.83
N ALA A 456 -8.04 0.04 11.43
CA ALA A 456 -9.01 -1.02 11.24
C ALA A 456 -8.61 -2.04 10.16
N ALA A 457 -8.03 -1.59 9.03
CA ALA A 457 -7.54 -2.47 7.98
C ALA A 457 -6.37 -3.37 8.43
N PHE A 458 -5.63 -2.97 9.48
CA PHE A 458 -4.42 -3.66 9.96
C PHE A 458 -4.58 -4.30 11.35
N ARG A 459 -5.65 -3.99 12.10
CA ARG A 459 -5.85 -4.43 13.49
C ARG A 459 -7.20 -5.09 13.78
N TRP A 460 -8.19 -5.03 12.91
CA TRP A 460 -9.50 -5.64 13.18
C TRP A 460 -9.62 -6.96 12.43
N SER A 461 -10.31 -7.95 13.02
CA SER A 461 -10.55 -9.22 12.34
C SER A 461 -11.58 -9.04 11.22
N VAL A 462 -11.59 -9.95 10.25
CA VAL A 462 -12.53 -9.96 9.11
C VAL A 462 -14.00 -9.98 9.57
N GLU A 463 -14.31 -10.64 10.69
CA GLU A 463 -15.63 -10.66 11.34
C GLU A 463 -16.15 -9.24 11.64
N HIS A 464 -15.26 -8.31 11.98
CA HIS A 464 -15.61 -6.92 12.32
C HIS A 464 -16.08 -6.12 11.13
N ALA A 465 -15.35 -6.21 10.02
CA ALA A 465 -15.73 -5.52 8.79
C ALA A 465 -17.12 -6.00 8.31
N ILE A 466 -17.34 -7.31 8.31
CA ILE A 466 -18.59 -7.94 7.87
C ILE A 466 -19.75 -7.58 8.82
N ALA A 467 -19.56 -7.71 10.13
CA ALA A 467 -20.62 -7.40 11.09
C ALA A 467 -20.96 -5.92 11.12
N SER A 468 -19.97 -5.04 10.90
CA SER A 468 -20.19 -3.59 10.78
C SER A 468 -20.97 -3.25 9.52
N TRP A 469 -20.71 -3.96 8.41
CA TRP A 469 -21.51 -3.88 7.18
C TRP A 469 -22.97 -4.25 7.41
N ASP A 470 -23.22 -5.40 8.03
CA ASP A 470 -24.58 -5.86 8.31
C ASP A 470 -25.33 -4.94 9.27
N ALA A 471 -24.67 -4.49 10.33
CA ALA A 471 -25.25 -3.55 11.29
C ALA A 471 -25.56 -2.19 10.65
N GLY A 472 -24.63 -1.65 9.85
CA GLY A 472 -24.80 -0.39 9.15
C GLY A 472 -26.03 -0.42 8.23
N LEU A 473 -26.14 -1.45 7.38
CA LEU A 473 -27.30 -1.60 6.49
C LEU A 473 -28.63 -1.69 7.25
N LEU A 474 -28.70 -2.49 8.32
CA LEU A 474 -29.93 -2.64 9.11
C LEU A 474 -30.34 -1.33 9.77
N VAL A 475 -29.39 -0.65 10.41
CA VAL A 475 -29.64 0.59 11.15
C VAL A 475 -30.08 1.68 10.18
N THR A 476 -29.35 1.89 9.09
CA THR A 476 -29.73 2.84 8.02
C THR A 476 -31.12 2.55 7.48
N LYS A 477 -31.45 1.27 7.24
CA LYS A 477 -32.76 0.89 6.72
C LYS A 477 -33.89 1.16 7.70
N TRP A 478 -33.66 0.91 8.99
CA TRP A 478 -34.61 1.23 10.04
C TRP A 478 -34.84 2.73 10.14
N VAL A 479 -33.78 3.55 10.15
CA VAL A 479 -33.89 5.02 10.15
C VAL A 479 -34.74 5.50 8.97
N HIS A 480 -34.40 5.05 7.75
CA HIS A 480 -35.17 5.38 6.55
C HIS A 480 -36.65 5.01 6.69
N SER A 481 -36.96 3.88 7.32
CA SER A 481 -38.34 3.44 7.52
C SER A 481 -39.10 4.31 8.52
N VAL A 482 -38.42 4.79 9.57
CA VAL A 482 -39.00 5.77 10.50
C VAL A 482 -39.25 7.12 9.80
N GLU A 483 -38.32 7.58 8.96
CA GLU A 483 -38.48 8.81 8.17
C GLU A 483 -39.67 8.72 7.20
N VAL A 484 -39.78 7.62 6.46
CA VAL A 484 -40.88 7.40 5.51
C VAL A 484 -42.23 7.29 6.23
N ASP A 485 -42.30 6.58 7.36
CA ASP A 485 -43.54 6.48 8.14
C ASP A 485 -43.94 7.84 8.76
N ALA A 486 -42.96 8.67 9.17
CA ALA A 486 -43.21 10.03 9.66
C ALA A 486 -43.81 10.94 8.56
N VAL A 487 -43.31 10.85 7.32
CA VAL A 487 -43.91 11.54 6.16
C VAL A 487 -45.37 11.10 5.93
N ASN A 488 -45.70 9.86 6.28
CA ASN A 488 -47.06 9.31 6.21
C ASN A 488 -47.90 9.54 7.48
N GLY A 489 -47.44 10.39 8.42
CA GLY A 489 -48.17 10.77 9.63
C GLY A 489 -48.11 9.74 10.77
N ILE A 490 -47.18 8.79 10.73
CA ILE A 490 -46.97 7.77 11.77
C ILE A 490 -45.77 8.17 12.63
N GLU A 491 -46.04 8.72 13.81
CA GLU A 491 -45.02 9.21 14.73
C GLU A 491 -44.07 8.09 15.26
N PRO A 492 -42.80 8.42 15.56
CA PRO A 492 -41.90 7.52 16.29
C PRO A 492 -42.42 7.23 17.70
N SER A 493 -42.24 6.00 18.19
CA SER A 493 -42.47 5.66 19.60
C SER A 493 -41.39 6.29 20.51
N PRO A 494 -41.60 6.39 21.83
CA PRO A 494 -40.61 6.95 22.75
C PRO A 494 -39.21 6.32 22.60
N ARG A 495 -39.14 4.98 22.55
CA ARG A 495 -37.88 4.26 22.40
C ARG A 495 -37.21 4.47 21.04
N GLU A 496 -38.00 4.70 19.98
CA GLU A 496 -37.43 5.05 18.67
C GLU A 496 -36.87 6.47 18.66
N ARG A 497 -37.51 7.41 19.37
CA ARG A 497 -36.95 8.76 19.56
C ARG A 497 -35.63 8.72 20.32
N ASP A 498 -35.55 7.92 21.39
CA ASP A 498 -34.33 7.78 22.18
C ASP A 498 -33.17 7.25 21.31
N LEU A 499 -33.40 6.19 20.52
CA LEU A 499 -32.38 5.64 19.63
C LEU A 499 -32.00 6.57 18.47
N LEU A 500 -32.94 7.38 17.95
CA LEU A 500 -32.64 8.40 16.95
C LEU A 500 -31.79 9.53 17.55
N ALA A 501 -32.05 9.93 18.80
CA ALA A 501 -31.23 10.91 19.51
C ALA A 501 -29.81 10.38 19.74
N ASP A 502 -29.66 9.15 20.23
CA ASP A 502 -28.37 8.48 20.40
C ASP A 502 -27.55 8.42 19.09
N MET A 503 -28.22 8.34 17.93
CA MET A 503 -27.57 8.37 16.61
C MET A 503 -27.21 9.78 16.16
N LYS A 504 -28.02 10.79 16.50
CA LYS A 504 -27.69 12.18 16.22
C LYS A 504 -26.44 12.60 16.98
N ASP A 505 -26.34 12.21 18.26
CA ASP A 505 -25.13 12.41 19.06
C ASP A 505 -23.89 11.79 18.38
N VAL A 506 -24.03 10.62 17.75
CA VAL A 506 -22.95 9.98 16.97
C VAL A 506 -22.60 10.75 15.70
N LEU A 507 -23.59 11.31 14.99
CA LEU A 507 -23.31 12.16 13.82
C LEU A 507 -22.62 13.46 14.24
N GLU A 508 -23.06 14.06 15.35
CA GLU A 508 -22.46 15.25 15.93
C GLU A 508 -21.02 14.98 16.39
N GLU A 509 -20.74 13.86 17.07
CA GLU A 509 -19.39 13.38 17.42
C GLU A 509 -18.53 13.06 16.18
N ALA A 510 -19.14 12.81 15.03
CA ALA A 510 -18.48 12.57 13.75
C ALA A 510 -18.28 13.86 12.92
N ASP A 511 -18.60 15.02 13.51
CA ASP A 511 -18.58 16.34 12.88
C ASP A 511 -19.47 16.40 11.62
N TYR A 512 -20.67 15.84 11.70
CA TYR A 512 -21.68 15.84 10.63
C TYR A 512 -22.96 16.53 11.10
N ASP A 513 -23.44 17.52 10.34
CA ASP A 513 -24.69 18.22 10.66
C ASP A 513 -25.90 17.31 10.35
N PRO A 514 -26.66 16.84 11.37
CA PRO A 514 -27.82 15.97 11.17
C PRO A 514 -28.96 16.66 10.39
N ASP A 515 -28.92 17.99 10.25
CA ASP A 515 -29.94 18.81 9.60
C ASP A 515 -29.55 19.29 8.18
N ASP A 516 -28.32 19.03 7.70
CA ASP A 516 -27.82 19.44 6.38
C ASP A 516 -28.26 18.52 5.22
N SER A 517 -28.88 17.38 5.53
CA SER A 517 -29.39 16.44 4.53
C SER A 517 -30.92 16.36 4.51
N ARG A 518 -31.50 16.03 3.34
CA ARG A 518 -32.96 15.75 3.23
C ARG A 518 -33.37 14.42 3.87
N SER A 519 -32.41 13.58 4.31
CA SER A 519 -32.67 12.26 4.91
C SER A 519 -31.50 11.87 5.82
N PHE A 520 -31.81 11.74 7.11
CA PHE A 520 -30.92 11.27 8.17
C PHE A 520 -30.36 9.86 7.85
N ALA A 521 -31.15 9.00 7.20
CA ALA A 521 -30.67 7.69 6.74
C ALA A 521 -29.56 7.81 5.68
N ALA A 522 -29.67 8.76 4.75
CA ALA A 522 -28.66 8.98 3.71
C ALA A 522 -27.35 9.52 4.31
N SER A 523 -27.45 10.41 5.30
CA SER A 523 -26.30 10.88 6.08
C SER A 523 -25.58 9.74 6.78
N LEU A 524 -26.33 8.90 7.49
CA LEU A 524 -25.78 7.75 8.20
C LEU A 524 -25.09 6.76 7.24
N ALA A 525 -25.67 6.52 6.06
CA ALA A 525 -25.07 5.66 5.04
C ALA A 525 -23.73 6.22 4.52
N ARG A 526 -23.62 7.54 4.31
CA ARG A 526 -22.38 8.19 3.89
C ARG A 526 -21.30 8.13 4.95
N ILE A 527 -21.64 8.43 6.21
CA ILE A 527 -20.72 8.26 7.34
C ILE A 527 -20.18 6.84 7.39
N TRP A 528 -21.06 5.87 7.14
CA TRP A 528 -20.65 4.48 7.14
C TRP A 528 -19.73 4.11 5.96
N SER A 529 -19.98 4.62 4.76
CA SER A 529 -19.07 4.41 3.61
C SER A 529 -17.69 5.04 3.83
N PHE A 530 -17.57 6.09 4.65
CA PHE A 530 -16.28 6.72 4.95
C PHE A 530 -15.31 5.86 5.78
N PHE A 531 -15.80 4.84 6.50
CA PHE A 531 -14.92 3.84 7.12
C PHE A 531 -14.29 2.89 6.08
N LEU A 532 -14.72 2.98 4.81
CA LEU A 532 -14.40 2.06 3.72
C LEU A 532 -13.81 2.76 2.48
N GLN A 533 -13.58 4.08 2.48
CA GLN A 533 -13.17 4.86 1.28
C GLN A 533 -11.87 5.70 1.47
N ASP A 534 -11.01 5.67 0.44
CA ASP A 534 -9.95 6.65 0.09
C ASP A 534 -10.12 6.97 -1.42
N PHE A 535 -9.76 8.17 -1.93
CA PHE A 535 -9.72 8.50 -3.38
C PHE A 535 -8.27 8.50 -3.90
N ARG A 536 -7.90 7.51 -4.70
CA ARG A 536 -6.59 7.20 -5.27
C ARG A 536 -6.80 6.73 -6.72
N GLY A 537 -5.87 7.06 -7.61
CA GLY A 537 -5.87 6.56 -8.99
C GLY A 537 -7.00 7.07 -9.88
N VAL A 538 -7.51 8.28 -9.64
CA VAL A 538 -8.54 8.88 -10.52
C VAL A 538 -7.90 9.18 -11.88
N LYS A 539 -8.34 8.50 -12.95
CA LYS A 539 -7.84 8.74 -14.30
C LYS A 539 -8.30 10.13 -14.77
N TYR A 540 -7.41 11.00 -15.23
CA TYR A 540 -7.80 12.35 -15.68
C TYR A 540 -7.78 12.51 -17.20
N ALA A 541 -7.07 11.64 -17.92
CA ALA A 541 -7.01 11.65 -19.37
C ALA A 541 -6.84 10.24 -19.95
N ASP A 542 -7.34 10.05 -21.16
CA ASP A 542 -7.18 8.86 -21.97
C ASP A 542 -6.10 9.05 -23.05
N LEU A 543 -5.43 7.95 -23.35
CA LEU A 543 -4.49 7.80 -24.46
C LEU A 543 -4.94 6.60 -25.30
N SER A 544 -5.28 6.82 -26.57
CA SER A 544 -5.49 5.70 -27.50
C SER A 544 -4.20 4.92 -27.77
N HIS A 545 -3.07 5.60 -27.63
CA HIS A 545 -1.73 5.07 -27.73
C HIS A 545 -0.78 5.95 -26.90
N TRP A 546 0.27 5.37 -26.32
CA TRP A 546 1.24 6.06 -25.46
C TRP A 546 1.98 7.28 -26.07
N TYR A 547 2.07 7.42 -27.40
CA TYR A 547 2.57 8.64 -28.10
C TYR A 547 1.47 9.64 -28.49
N ASP A 548 0.19 9.34 -28.26
CA ASP A 548 -0.92 10.21 -28.70
C ASP A 548 -1.06 11.45 -27.82
N GLU A 549 -1.79 12.44 -28.34
CA GLU A 549 -2.27 13.57 -27.56
C GLU A 549 -3.25 13.08 -26.48
N ALA A 550 -3.07 13.54 -25.24
CA ALA A 550 -3.94 13.15 -24.13
C ALA A 550 -5.32 13.78 -24.30
N ARG A 551 -6.39 13.01 -24.08
CA ARG A 551 -7.77 13.49 -24.14
C ARG A 551 -8.36 13.51 -22.74
N LEU A 552 -8.78 14.67 -22.25
CA LEU A 552 -9.39 14.78 -20.93
C LEU A 552 -10.64 13.91 -20.82
N ILE A 553 -10.78 13.26 -19.67
CA ILE A 553 -11.96 12.45 -19.34
C ILE A 553 -12.95 13.33 -18.59
N GLU A 554 -14.18 13.41 -19.11
CA GLU A 554 -15.30 14.02 -18.39
C GLU A 554 -16.09 12.95 -17.63
N TYR A 555 -16.23 13.13 -16.32
CA TYR A 555 -17.01 12.25 -15.47
C TYR A 555 -18.46 12.78 -15.34
N HIS A 556 -19.42 12.02 -15.87
CA HIS A 556 -20.85 12.33 -15.78
C HIS A 556 -21.56 11.31 -14.87
N GLY A 557 -21.60 11.54 -13.54
CA GLY A 557 -22.38 10.74 -12.58
C GLY A 557 -21.57 10.03 -11.47
N SER A 558 -22.26 9.18 -10.68
CA SER A 558 -21.65 8.38 -9.60
C SER A 558 -21.20 7.00 -10.10
N GLY A 559 -19.90 6.85 -10.35
CA GLY A 559 -19.30 5.57 -10.78
C GLY A 559 -17.77 5.54 -10.72
N LEU A 560 -17.12 6.59 -10.19
CA LEU A 560 -15.68 6.65 -10.04
C LEU A 560 -15.25 5.81 -8.83
N VAL A 561 -14.66 4.64 -9.10
CA VAL A 561 -13.97 3.83 -8.09
C VAL A 561 -12.52 4.30 -8.04
N ALA A 562 -12.14 4.93 -6.95
CA ALA A 562 -10.82 5.51 -6.76
C ALA A 562 -10.19 4.94 -5.49
N GLU A 563 -10.16 3.63 -5.27
CA GLU A 563 -9.77 3.09 -3.96
C GLU A 563 -8.30 2.61 -3.92
N ARG A 564 -7.63 2.55 -5.07
CA ARG A 564 -6.26 2.06 -5.26
C ARG A 564 -5.43 3.07 -6.05
N TYR A 565 -4.11 3.09 -5.86
CA TYR A 565 -3.25 3.89 -6.73
C TYR A 565 -3.38 3.42 -8.18
N GLY A 566 -3.43 4.37 -9.12
CA GLY A 566 -3.37 4.06 -10.53
C GLY A 566 -1.94 3.68 -10.94
N PRO A 567 -1.76 3.02 -12.09
CA PRO A 567 -0.44 2.61 -12.55
C PRO A 567 0.47 3.83 -12.76
N GLN A 568 1.77 3.66 -12.56
CA GLN A 568 2.76 4.69 -12.86
C GLN A 568 3.01 4.80 -14.37
N ALA A 569 3.61 5.90 -14.78
CA ALA A 569 4.09 6.07 -16.16
C ALA A 569 5.21 5.07 -16.48
N VAL A 570 5.51 4.90 -17.76
CA VAL A 570 6.58 4.02 -18.22
C VAL A 570 7.93 4.58 -17.75
N SER A 571 8.42 4.03 -16.64
CA SER A 571 9.68 4.36 -15.99
C SER A 571 10.10 3.19 -15.10
N ASP A 572 11.35 3.22 -14.63
CA ASP A 572 11.91 2.22 -13.71
C ASP A 572 10.96 1.92 -12.52
N PRO A 573 10.49 0.66 -12.32
CA PRO A 573 9.77 0.26 -11.11
C PRO A 573 10.53 0.56 -9.82
N GLU A 574 11.87 0.51 -9.84
CA GLU A 574 12.72 0.72 -8.67
C GLU A 574 13.03 2.21 -8.42
N GLY A 575 12.49 3.12 -9.24
CA GLY A 575 12.71 4.56 -9.11
C GLY A 575 12.40 5.13 -7.71
N VAL A 576 11.42 4.55 -7.01
CA VAL A 576 11.08 4.93 -5.62
C VAL A 576 12.25 4.70 -4.66
N HIS A 577 12.95 3.58 -4.81
CA HIS A 577 14.15 3.28 -4.03
C HIS A 577 15.32 4.18 -4.44
N GLY A 578 15.42 4.52 -5.73
CA GLY A 578 16.35 5.52 -6.24
C GLY A 578 16.21 6.88 -5.55
N GLU A 579 14.99 7.39 -5.41
CA GLU A 579 14.76 8.65 -4.68
C GLU A 579 15.00 8.49 -3.17
N HIS A 580 14.66 7.35 -2.57
CA HIS A 580 15.00 7.08 -1.16
C HIS A 580 16.51 7.05 -0.91
N LEU A 581 17.32 6.62 -1.88
CA LEU A 581 18.78 6.68 -1.82
C LEU A 581 19.28 8.13 -1.88
N ILE A 582 18.67 8.98 -2.72
CA ILE A 582 18.98 10.41 -2.78
C ILE A 582 18.63 11.11 -1.46
N ILE A 583 17.47 10.79 -0.89
CA ILE A 583 17.04 11.28 0.44
C ILE A 583 17.93 10.69 1.55
N GLN A 584 18.54 9.52 1.32
CA GLN A 584 19.29 8.70 2.29
C GLN A 584 18.42 8.08 3.40
N ARG A 585 17.09 8.03 3.18
CA ARG A 585 16.14 7.40 4.10
C ARG A 585 14.96 6.82 3.34
N ALA A 586 14.79 5.51 3.47
CA ALA A 586 13.62 4.82 2.94
C ALA A 586 12.39 4.99 3.83
N LEU A 587 11.24 5.12 3.19
CA LEU A 587 9.93 4.92 3.79
C LEU A 587 9.38 3.56 3.39
N PRO A 588 8.45 2.96 4.16
CA PRO A 588 7.76 1.75 3.73
C PRO A 588 7.09 1.97 2.37
N VAL A 589 7.48 1.17 1.38
CA VAL A 589 6.87 1.17 0.03
C VAL A 589 5.69 0.21 0.05
N GLY A 590 4.52 0.70 -0.36
CA GLY A 590 3.30 -0.12 -0.46
C GLY A 590 3.25 -0.97 -1.73
N ASP A 591 2.10 -1.58 -2.01
CA ASP A 591 1.90 -2.40 -3.20
C ASP A 591 2.12 -1.58 -4.47
N PHE A 592 2.99 -2.07 -5.35
CA PHE A 592 3.30 -1.44 -6.62
C PHE A 592 2.06 -1.45 -7.54
N PRO A 593 1.56 -0.29 -8.00
CA PRO A 593 0.33 -0.23 -8.80
C PRO A 593 0.52 -0.68 -10.26
N GLY A 594 1.74 -1.11 -10.65
CA GLY A 594 2.08 -1.49 -12.02
C GLY A 594 2.47 -0.30 -12.90
N ILE A 595 2.89 -0.60 -14.12
CA ILE A 595 3.25 0.37 -15.17
C ILE A 595 2.20 0.32 -16.27
N SER A 596 1.80 1.48 -16.80
CA SER A 596 0.99 1.53 -18.02
C SER A 596 1.41 2.69 -18.91
N GLY A 597 1.47 2.46 -20.22
CA GLY A 597 1.68 3.53 -21.21
C GLY A 597 0.42 4.34 -21.54
N VAL A 598 -0.76 3.82 -21.21
CA VAL A 598 -2.06 4.39 -21.62
C VAL A 598 -3.00 4.72 -20.45
N ASP A 599 -2.77 4.11 -19.29
CA ASP A 599 -3.58 4.33 -18.07
C ASP A 599 -2.82 5.09 -16.97
N CYS A 600 -1.58 5.52 -17.24
CA CYS A 600 -0.76 6.23 -16.26
C CYS A 600 -1.22 7.65 -15.94
N LEU A 601 -2.08 8.26 -16.76
CA LEU A 601 -2.59 9.61 -16.55
C LEU A 601 -3.68 9.63 -15.46
N ASN A 602 -3.24 9.47 -14.22
CA ASN A 602 -4.09 9.45 -13.03
C ASN A 602 -3.59 10.41 -11.93
N LEU A 603 -4.47 10.71 -10.98
CA LEU A 603 -4.22 11.61 -9.86
C LEU A 603 -4.77 11.06 -8.54
N ASN A 604 -4.20 11.52 -7.43
CA ASN A 604 -4.65 11.24 -6.08
C ASN A 604 -5.12 12.54 -5.43
N VAL A 605 -6.26 12.52 -4.73
CA VAL A 605 -6.84 13.72 -4.11
C VAL A 605 -6.98 13.51 -2.60
N THR A 606 -6.39 14.41 -1.82
CA THR A 606 -6.56 14.50 -0.38
C THR A 606 -7.34 15.76 -0.03
N ILE A 607 -8.52 15.59 0.55
CA ILE A 607 -9.39 16.68 0.99
C ILE A 607 -9.38 16.83 2.52
N PRO A 608 -9.46 18.05 3.06
CA PRO A 608 -9.67 18.28 4.48
C PRO A 608 -11.13 17.96 4.82
N ARG A 609 -11.35 17.36 5.99
CA ARG A 609 -12.66 16.80 6.36
C ARG A 609 -13.74 17.84 6.67
N GLU A 610 -13.36 19.07 7.06
CA GLU A 610 -14.28 20.15 7.35
C GLU A 610 -13.71 21.51 6.94
N THR A 611 -14.56 22.34 6.33
CA THR A 611 -14.43 23.79 6.46
C THR A 611 -15.77 24.37 6.86
N LYS A 612 -15.79 25.14 7.94
CA LYS A 612 -16.98 25.88 8.37
C LYS A 612 -17.34 26.89 7.27
N GLY A 613 -18.39 26.57 6.51
CA GLY A 613 -18.96 27.42 5.47
C GLY A 613 -18.75 26.90 4.04
N SER A 614 -19.71 27.22 3.17
CA SER A 614 -19.78 26.90 1.73
C SER A 614 -18.70 27.58 0.85
N ARG A 615 -17.48 27.78 1.36
CA ARG A 615 -16.43 28.48 0.63
C ARG A 615 -15.49 27.46 -0.03
N ALA A 616 -15.31 27.59 -1.35
CA ALA A 616 -14.32 26.81 -2.10
C ALA A 616 -12.92 26.94 -1.49
N LEU A 617 -12.22 25.82 -1.36
CA LEU A 617 -10.89 25.75 -0.74
C LEU A 617 -9.76 25.96 -1.75
N PRO A 618 -8.64 26.55 -1.32
CA PRO A 618 -7.41 26.55 -2.13
C PRO A 618 -6.94 25.11 -2.40
N VAL A 619 -6.47 24.86 -3.62
CA VAL A 619 -5.96 23.56 -4.07
C VAL A 619 -4.45 23.68 -4.31
N LEU A 620 -3.70 22.73 -3.76
CA LEU A 620 -2.29 22.49 -4.03
C LEU A 620 -2.18 21.27 -4.95
N VAL A 621 -1.64 21.41 -6.16
CA VAL A 621 -1.28 20.25 -7.00
C VAL A 621 0.23 20.07 -6.94
N PHE A 622 0.71 18.85 -6.72
CA PHE A 622 2.13 18.52 -6.72
C PHE A 622 2.52 17.74 -7.97
N ILE A 623 3.55 18.23 -8.68
CA ILE A 623 4.22 17.54 -9.79
C ILE A 623 5.57 17.04 -9.29
N HIS A 624 5.76 15.73 -9.34
CA HIS A 624 7.00 15.09 -8.91
C HIS A 624 8.17 15.41 -9.86
N GLY A 625 9.39 15.37 -9.30
CA GLY A 625 10.64 15.47 -10.02
C GLY A 625 11.02 14.18 -10.74
N GLY A 626 12.32 13.90 -10.83
CA GLY A 626 12.87 12.69 -11.48
C GLY A 626 13.42 12.91 -12.89
N GLY A 627 13.85 14.14 -13.21
CA GLY A 627 14.59 14.45 -14.44
C GLY A 627 13.83 14.16 -15.74
N PHE A 628 12.50 14.14 -15.69
CA PHE A 628 11.60 13.74 -16.79
C PHE A 628 11.69 12.25 -17.18
N MET A 629 12.38 11.42 -16.41
CA MET A 629 12.66 10.01 -16.71
C MET A 629 12.04 9.04 -15.70
N THR A 630 11.90 9.46 -14.44
CA THR A 630 11.35 8.66 -13.35
C THR A 630 10.44 9.52 -12.46
N GLY A 631 9.71 8.89 -11.54
CA GLY A 631 8.80 9.56 -10.61
C GLY A 631 7.36 9.06 -10.71
N SER A 632 6.64 9.09 -9.59
CA SER A 632 5.21 8.80 -9.58
C SER A 632 4.45 9.38 -8.40
N ASN A 633 3.16 9.66 -8.60
CA ASN A 633 2.23 10.21 -7.63
C ASN A 633 1.88 9.29 -6.43
N TRP A 634 2.24 8.00 -6.51
CA TRP A 634 1.96 6.99 -5.49
C TRP A 634 3.10 6.82 -4.49
N TRP A 635 4.27 7.39 -4.76
CA TRP A 635 5.45 7.22 -3.92
C TRP A 635 5.19 7.76 -2.49
N PRO A 636 5.59 7.01 -1.44
CA PRO A 636 5.17 7.28 -0.06
C PRO A 636 5.66 8.64 0.47
N GLN A 637 6.79 9.14 -0.02
CA GLN A 637 7.33 10.45 0.33
C GLN A 637 6.42 11.60 -0.11
N TYR A 638 5.58 11.41 -1.12
CA TYR A 638 4.64 12.40 -1.64
C TYR A 638 3.22 12.27 -1.06
N ASP A 639 2.99 11.40 -0.07
CA ASP A 639 1.67 11.30 0.58
C ASP A 639 1.29 12.63 1.24
N THR A 640 0.23 13.26 0.73
CA THR A 640 -0.22 14.59 1.15
C THR A 640 -1.06 14.59 2.44
N LYS A 641 -1.39 13.43 3.02
CA LYS A 641 -2.30 13.33 4.19
C LYS A 641 -1.82 14.15 5.38
N LYS A 642 -0.54 14.05 5.73
CA LYS A 642 0.00 14.78 6.89
C LYS A 642 0.09 16.28 6.63
N LEU A 643 0.38 16.70 5.39
CA LEU A 643 0.34 18.11 4.98
C LEU A 643 -1.08 18.70 5.09
N VAL A 644 -2.10 17.99 4.58
CA VAL A 644 -3.50 18.42 4.71
C VAL A 644 -3.93 18.47 6.18
N GLN A 645 -3.52 17.49 7.00
CA GLN A 645 -3.77 17.53 8.45
C GLN A 645 -3.13 18.75 9.14
N LEU A 646 -1.90 19.09 8.77
CA LEU A 646 -1.23 20.30 9.27
C LEU A 646 -1.97 21.57 8.85
N SER A 647 -2.47 21.63 7.61
CA SER A 647 -3.23 22.78 7.09
C SER A 647 -4.51 23.06 7.88
N VAL A 648 -5.22 22.00 8.26
CA VAL A 648 -6.44 22.07 9.10
C VAL A 648 -6.09 22.54 10.50
N LYS A 649 -5.06 21.95 11.13
CA LYS A 649 -4.59 22.35 12.47
C LYS A 649 -4.21 23.82 12.56
N LYS A 650 -3.78 24.42 11.44
CA LYS A 650 -3.37 25.82 11.32
C LYS A 650 -4.49 26.77 10.88
N GLU A 651 -5.73 26.29 10.73
CA GLU A 651 -6.87 27.12 10.28
C GLU A 651 -6.67 27.72 8.87
N SER A 652 -5.85 27.07 8.03
CA SER A 652 -5.64 27.36 6.61
C SER A 652 -5.84 26.08 5.77
N PRO A 653 -7.04 25.47 5.80
CA PRO A 653 -7.29 24.17 5.15
C PRO A 653 -7.12 24.25 3.63
N ILE A 654 -6.40 23.27 3.07
CA ILE A 654 -6.19 23.12 1.62
C ILE A 654 -6.63 21.73 1.13
N VAL A 655 -7.00 21.65 -0.14
CA VAL A 655 -7.06 20.39 -0.89
C VAL A 655 -5.68 20.13 -1.48
N ALA A 656 -5.18 18.89 -1.43
CA ALA A 656 -3.91 18.51 -2.05
C ALA A 656 -4.13 17.43 -3.12
N VAL A 657 -3.46 17.57 -4.26
CA VAL A 657 -3.54 16.66 -5.41
C VAL A 657 -2.12 16.26 -5.82
N THR A 658 -1.88 14.98 -6.08
CA THR A 658 -0.64 14.52 -6.73
C THR A 658 -0.98 13.90 -8.09
N ILE A 659 -0.18 14.17 -9.13
CA ILE A 659 -0.46 13.69 -10.49
C ILE A 659 0.68 12.85 -11.05
N ASN A 660 0.33 11.86 -11.87
CA ASN A 660 1.27 11.24 -12.79
C ASN A 660 1.25 11.99 -14.12
N TYR A 661 2.41 12.08 -14.78
CA TYR A 661 2.56 12.55 -16.16
C TYR A 661 3.49 11.59 -16.91
N ARG A 662 3.49 11.65 -18.25
CA ARG A 662 4.35 10.78 -19.07
C ARG A 662 5.83 11.17 -18.91
N LEU A 663 6.69 10.16 -18.92
CA LEU A 663 8.13 10.27 -18.72
C LEU A 663 8.89 9.63 -19.89
N GLY A 664 10.18 9.93 -20.00
CA GLY A 664 11.11 9.34 -20.96
C GLY A 664 10.64 9.45 -22.41
N ALA A 665 10.96 8.43 -23.22
CA ALA A 665 10.55 8.41 -24.61
C ALA A 665 9.02 8.55 -24.79
N PRO A 666 8.15 7.83 -24.04
CA PRO A 666 6.70 8.02 -24.16
C PRO A 666 6.21 9.44 -23.84
N GLY A 667 6.95 10.21 -23.04
CA GLY A 667 6.59 11.58 -22.66
C GLY A 667 7.27 12.69 -23.44
N PHE A 668 8.38 12.42 -24.15
CA PHE A 668 9.23 13.48 -24.70
C PHE A 668 9.90 13.15 -26.05
N LEU A 669 9.76 11.93 -26.59
CA LEU A 669 10.35 11.59 -27.89
C LEU A 669 9.66 12.37 -29.03
N THR A 670 10.43 13.04 -29.87
CA THR A 670 9.93 13.72 -31.06
C THR A 670 10.99 13.71 -32.17
N SER A 671 10.54 13.75 -33.43
CA SER A 671 11.40 13.82 -34.61
C SER A 671 10.63 14.39 -35.80
N LYS A 672 11.31 14.70 -36.91
CA LYS A 672 10.66 15.11 -38.17
C LYS A 672 9.68 14.03 -38.65
N ASP A 673 10.07 12.76 -38.49
CA ASP A 673 9.27 11.60 -38.88
C ASP A 673 8.00 11.47 -38.03
N LEU A 674 8.11 11.60 -36.70
CA LEU A 674 6.95 11.57 -35.80
C LEU A 674 5.99 12.74 -36.06
N ARG A 675 6.53 13.95 -36.27
CA ARG A 675 5.73 15.14 -36.62
C ARG A 675 5.02 14.99 -37.97
N ALA A 676 5.68 14.41 -38.96
CA ALA A 676 5.09 14.15 -40.28
C ALA A 676 3.94 13.12 -40.24
N ALA A 677 3.97 12.19 -39.29
CA ALA A 677 2.89 11.22 -39.07
C ALA A 677 1.73 11.76 -38.21
N GLY A 678 1.80 13.02 -37.78
CA GLY A 678 0.73 13.68 -37.01
C GLY A 678 0.89 13.61 -35.50
N PHE A 679 1.99 13.05 -34.97
CA PHE A 679 2.33 13.14 -33.55
C PHE A 679 2.90 14.53 -33.24
N LYS A 680 2.27 15.28 -32.34
CA LYS A 680 2.76 16.60 -31.91
C LYS A 680 3.73 16.46 -30.73
N SER A 681 4.53 17.50 -30.47
CA SER A 681 5.15 17.67 -29.15
C SER A 681 4.05 17.75 -28.09
N PHE A 682 4.31 17.17 -26.92
CA PHE A 682 3.31 16.98 -25.88
C PHE A 682 2.82 18.33 -25.34
N GLY A 683 1.59 18.71 -25.72
CA GLY A 683 0.83 19.81 -25.15
C GLY A 683 -0.36 19.24 -24.39
N GLY A 684 -0.31 19.30 -23.05
CA GLY A 684 -1.50 19.06 -22.23
C GLY A 684 -2.53 20.17 -22.43
N ASP A 685 -3.78 19.91 -22.08
CA ASP A 685 -4.83 20.92 -22.10
C ASP A 685 -4.42 22.14 -21.24
N PRO A 686 -4.20 23.32 -21.86
CA PRO A 686 -3.72 24.50 -21.18
C PRO A 686 -4.82 25.21 -20.37
N GLU A 687 -5.99 24.59 -20.13
CA GLU A 687 -7.13 25.20 -19.42
C GLU A 687 -7.25 24.86 -17.91
N GLN A 688 -6.54 23.85 -17.33
CA GLN A 688 -6.73 23.48 -15.89
C GLN A 688 -5.49 22.97 -15.06
N VAL A 689 -4.61 23.81 -14.47
CA VAL A 689 -3.51 23.35 -13.55
C VAL A 689 -2.92 24.41 -12.56
N THR A 690 -2.95 24.23 -11.23
CA THR A 690 -2.23 25.08 -10.22
C THR A 690 -1.19 24.29 -9.41
N VAL A 691 0.11 24.65 -9.42
CA VAL A 691 1.18 23.65 -9.16
C VAL A 691 2.32 24.06 -8.19
N VAL A 692 2.75 23.08 -7.40
CA VAL A 692 4.03 22.95 -6.68
C VAL A 692 4.86 21.88 -7.38
N GLY A 693 6.15 22.14 -7.63
CA GLY A 693 7.02 21.15 -8.24
C GLY A 693 8.44 21.18 -7.69
N GLU A 694 9.06 20.00 -7.70
CA GLU A 694 10.45 19.77 -7.30
C GLU A 694 11.28 19.34 -8.51
N SER A 695 12.51 19.86 -8.64
CA SER A 695 13.44 19.50 -9.72
C SER A 695 12.80 19.66 -11.11
N ALA A 696 12.72 18.59 -11.91
CA ALA A 696 11.98 18.57 -13.18
C ALA A 696 10.49 18.97 -13.05
N GLY A 697 9.84 18.64 -11.94
CA GLY A 697 8.50 19.12 -11.60
C GLY A 697 8.47 20.63 -11.35
N GLY A 698 9.53 21.20 -10.77
CA GLY A 698 9.70 22.65 -10.63
C GLY A 698 9.83 23.36 -11.98
N ILE A 699 10.61 22.79 -12.90
CA ILE A 699 10.72 23.28 -14.28
C ILE A 699 9.36 23.20 -14.99
N SER A 700 8.65 22.09 -14.82
CA SER A 700 7.30 21.88 -15.37
C SER A 700 6.31 22.93 -14.85
N THR A 701 6.41 23.27 -13.56
CA THR A 701 5.60 24.30 -12.90
C THR A 701 5.81 25.67 -13.53
N VAL A 702 7.06 26.04 -13.85
CA VAL A 702 7.38 27.32 -14.50
C VAL A 702 6.75 27.42 -15.89
N ARG A 703 6.55 26.30 -16.60
CA ARG A 703 5.93 26.32 -17.94
C ARG A 703 4.47 26.75 -17.93
N LEU A 704 3.77 26.58 -16.81
CA LEU A 704 2.40 27.09 -16.64
C LEU A 704 2.33 28.62 -16.72
N LEU A 705 3.45 29.33 -16.50
CA LEU A 705 3.50 30.79 -16.66
C LEU A 705 3.35 31.25 -18.12
N HIS A 706 3.61 30.36 -19.08
CA HIS A 706 3.52 30.60 -20.52
C HIS A 706 2.21 30.09 -21.13
N ALA A 707 1.32 29.50 -20.32
CA ALA A 707 0.01 29.06 -20.79
C ALA A 707 -0.84 30.27 -21.24
N LYS A 708 -1.61 30.07 -22.32
CA LYS A 708 -2.51 31.12 -22.87
C LYS A 708 -3.68 31.42 -21.93
N GLU A 709 -4.05 30.46 -21.08
CA GLU A 709 -5.11 30.59 -20.08
C GLU A 709 -4.56 30.67 -18.64
N PRO A 710 -5.29 31.28 -17.70
CA PRO A 710 -4.84 31.48 -16.33
C PRO A 710 -4.90 30.19 -15.48
N LEU A 711 -3.92 29.31 -15.64
CA LEU A 711 -3.89 27.99 -14.99
C LEU A 711 -3.60 28.02 -13.48
N ALA A 712 -2.64 28.86 -13.09
CA ALA A 712 -2.17 28.96 -11.72
C ALA A 712 -2.14 30.42 -11.26
N SER A 713 -2.79 30.70 -10.13
CA SER A 713 -2.69 32.03 -9.51
C SER A 713 -1.39 32.24 -8.74
N ARG A 714 -0.77 31.13 -8.31
CA ARG A 714 0.51 31.07 -7.57
C ARG A 714 1.22 29.77 -7.90
N ILE A 715 2.55 29.78 -7.89
CA ILE A 715 3.37 28.58 -8.07
C ILE A 715 4.51 28.49 -7.05
N VAL A 716 4.90 27.27 -6.70
CA VAL A 716 6.07 26.97 -5.87
C VAL A 716 7.06 26.14 -6.68
N VAL A 717 8.30 26.61 -6.76
CA VAL A 717 9.38 25.98 -7.56
C VAL A 717 10.51 25.61 -6.61
N LEU A 718 10.75 24.32 -6.40
CA LEU A 718 11.79 23.80 -5.50
C LEU A 718 12.88 23.10 -6.32
N GLY A 719 14.15 23.45 -6.11
CA GLY A 719 15.29 22.72 -6.70
C GLY A 719 15.30 22.63 -8.24
N GLY A 720 14.56 23.49 -8.96
CA GLY A 720 14.31 23.33 -10.40
C GLY A 720 13.93 24.61 -11.12
N SER A 721 14.68 25.69 -10.90
CA SER A 721 14.40 27.00 -11.51
C SER A 721 15.14 27.19 -12.84
N PRO A 722 14.55 27.81 -13.88
CA PRO A 722 15.28 28.19 -15.08
C PRO A 722 16.44 29.16 -14.76
N PRO A 723 17.59 29.08 -15.46
CA PRO A 723 17.89 28.23 -16.62
C PRO A 723 18.43 26.82 -16.29
N ALA A 724 18.22 26.28 -15.07
CA ALA A 724 18.65 24.91 -14.76
C ALA A 724 17.99 23.88 -15.69
N LEU A 725 18.77 22.88 -16.12
CA LEU A 725 18.31 21.76 -16.97
C LEU A 725 17.58 22.25 -18.25
N PRO A 726 18.29 22.91 -19.19
CA PRO A 726 17.67 23.51 -20.36
C PRO A 726 16.94 22.47 -21.25
N PRO A 727 15.90 22.89 -21.98
CA PRO A 727 15.23 22.03 -22.94
C PRO A 727 16.17 21.63 -24.08
N MET A 728 15.86 20.51 -24.73
CA MET A 728 16.58 20.05 -25.92
C MET A 728 16.29 20.95 -27.12
N THR A 729 17.33 21.16 -27.94
CA THR A 729 17.15 21.70 -29.29
C THR A 729 16.45 20.68 -30.18
N ALA A 730 15.91 21.13 -31.31
CA ALA A 730 15.35 20.22 -32.31
C ALA A 730 16.40 19.21 -32.78
N GLU A 731 17.65 19.64 -32.98
CA GLU A 731 18.76 18.77 -33.38
C GLU A 731 19.08 17.70 -32.34
N ALA A 732 19.12 18.06 -31.05
CA ALA A 732 19.34 17.10 -29.98
C ALA A 732 18.20 16.07 -29.90
N ALA A 733 16.95 16.52 -30.12
CA ALA A 733 15.78 15.64 -30.15
C ALA A 733 15.83 14.64 -31.31
N GLU A 734 16.25 15.06 -32.51
CA GLU A 734 16.48 14.14 -33.64
C GLU A 734 17.59 13.13 -33.30
N GLY A 735 18.67 13.56 -32.64
CA GLY A 735 19.75 12.67 -32.19
C GLY A 735 19.24 11.59 -31.21
N ALA A 736 18.43 11.98 -30.23
CA ALA A 736 17.80 11.03 -29.31
C ALA A 736 16.85 10.07 -30.03
N TYR A 737 16.10 10.54 -31.03
CA TYR A 737 15.24 9.69 -31.86
C TYR A 737 16.02 8.63 -32.64
N GLU A 738 17.10 9.01 -33.33
CA GLU A 738 17.91 8.05 -34.06
C GLU A 738 18.58 7.03 -33.12
N ALA A 739 19.00 7.46 -31.93
CA ALA A 739 19.52 6.54 -30.91
C ALA A 739 18.46 5.53 -30.43
N VAL A 740 17.19 5.94 -30.30
CA VAL A 740 16.08 5.01 -29.99
C VAL A 740 15.84 4.03 -31.14
N VAL A 741 15.82 4.52 -32.39
CA VAL A 741 15.66 3.70 -33.59
C VAL A 741 16.77 2.66 -33.69
N GLU A 742 18.02 3.04 -33.44
CA GLU A 742 19.16 2.12 -33.41
C GLU A 742 19.06 1.11 -32.26
N ALA A 743 18.74 1.56 -31.04
CA ALA A 743 18.61 0.68 -29.88
C ALA A 743 17.53 -0.41 -30.06
N LEU A 744 16.49 -0.12 -30.85
CA LEU A 744 15.40 -1.03 -31.18
C LEU A 744 15.64 -1.85 -32.46
N GLY A 745 16.72 -1.58 -33.21
CA GLY A 745 17.03 -2.29 -34.46
C GLY A 745 16.13 -1.88 -35.64
N PHE A 746 15.61 -0.65 -35.62
CA PHE A 746 14.67 -0.11 -36.61
C PHE A 746 15.36 0.73 -37.70
N GLU A 747 16.70 0.82 -37.70
CA GLU A 747 17.47 1.70 -38.57
C GLU A 747 17.27 1.40 -40.06
N LYS A 748 16.99 0.14 -40.40
CA LYS A 748 16.74 -0.33 -41.78
C LYS A 748 15.31 -0.11 -42.26
N LEU A 749 14.39 0.25 -41.36
CA LEU A 749 13.01 0.56 -41.73
C LEU A 749 12.94 1.96 -42.35
N HIS A 750 12.03 2.13 -43.31
CA HIS A 750 11.66 3.45 -43.81
C HIS A 750 10.75 4.16 -42.80
N THR A 751 10.59 5.48 -42.88
CA THR A 751 9.85 6.32 -41.91
C THR A 751 8.52 5.72 -41.43
N ALA A 752 7.61 5.34 -42.34
CA ALA A 752 6.33 4.77 -41.94
C ALA A 752 6.49 3.43 -41.18
N GLY A 753 7.43 2.59 -41.61
CA GLY A 753 7.77 1.35 -40.92
C GLY A 753 8.41 1.57 -39.55
N ARG A 754 9.27 2.60 -39.38
CA ARG A 754 9.85 2.98 -38.07
C ARG A 754 8.75 3.37 -37.09
N ILE A 755 7.79 4.18 -37.53
CA ILE A 755 6.68 4.66 -36.71
C ILE A 755 5.75 3.50 -36.33
N GLU A 756 5.38 2.65 -37.29
CA GLU A 756 4.56 1.46 -37.02
C GLU A 756 5.26 0.52 -36.03
N ALA A 757 6.56 0.31 -36.18
CA ALA A 757 7.36 -0.52 -35.27
C ALA A 757 7.43 0.09 -33.86
N LEU A 758 7.73 1.38 -33.73
CA LEU A 758 7.72 2.11 -32.45
C LEU A 758 6.36 2.02 -31.75
N CYS A 759 5.25 2.08 -32.50
CA CYS A 759 3.91 1.95 -31.94
C CYS A 759 3.59 0.51 -31.47
N LYS A 760 4.26 -0.50 -32.02
CA LYS A 760 4.06 -1.91 -31.65
C LYS A 760 5.02 -2.40 -30.55
N THR A 761 6.11 -1.67 -30.30
CA THR A 761 7.04 -1.98 -29.21
C THR A 761 6.30 -1.96 -27.88
N ARG A 762 6.60 -2.89 -26.99
CA ARG A 762 5.99 -2.90 -25.65
C ARG A 762 6.71 -1.92 -24.72
N PRO A 763 6.02 -1.32 -23.73
CA PRO A 763 6.67 -0.39 -22.80
C PRO A 763 7.88 -0.92 -22.05
N GLU A 764 7.83 -2.18 -21.63
CA GLU A 764 8.91 -2.83 -20.91
C GLU A 764 10.13 -3.05 -21.83
N GLU A 765 9.87 -3.40 -23.10
CA GLU A 765 10.92 -3.58 -24.11
C GLU A 765 11.59 -2.25 -24.47
N LEU A 766 10.80 -1.18 -24.61
CA LEU A 766 11.33 0.15 -24.85
C LEU A 766 12.24 0.58 -23.68
N LEU A 767 11.76 0.43 -22.44
CA LEU A 767 12.52 0.77 -21.24
C LEU A 767 13.83 -0.04 -21.18
N GLU A 768 13.79 -1.36 -21.30
CA GLU A 768 14.98 -2.24 -21.26
C GLU A 768 16.06 -1.82 -22.27
N LYS A 769 15.65 -1.34 -23.45
CA LYS A 769 16.59 -0.98 -24.52
C LYS A 769 17.23 0.37 -24.32
N ILE A 770 16.50 1.37 -23.81
CA ILE A 770 16.93 2.78 -23.78
C ILE A 770 17.30 3.31 -22.39
N GLU A 771 16.90 2.61 -21.32
CA GLU A 771 17.09 3.03 -19.94
C GLU A 771 18.57 3.30 -19.61
N GLY A 772 18.82 4.46 -18.99
CA GLY A 772 20.16 4.93 -18.62
C GLY A 772 21.08 5.31 -19.78
N LYS A 773 20.65 5.15 -21.04
CA LYS A 773 21.48 5.40 -22.24
C LYS A 773 21.09 6.66 -22.99
N ILE A 774 19.79 6.99 -23.01
CA ILE A 774 19.24 8.10 -23.78
C ILE A 774 18.48 9.01 -22.82
N GLN A 775 18.83 10.30 -22.85
CA GLN A 775 18.16 11.32 -22.06
C GLN A 775 17.01 11.93 -22.85
N PHE A 776 15.90 12.18 -22.16
CA PHE A 776 14.77 12.92 -22.73
C PHE A 776 14.44 14.11 -21.83
N LEU A 777 14.27 15.27 -22.46
CA LEU A 777 13.88 16.53 -21.82
C LEU A 777 12.81 17.20 -22.68
N PRO A 778 12.10 18.22 -22.17
CA PRO A 778 11.27 19.08 -23.01
C PRO A 778 12.06 19.62 -24.22
N VAL A 779 11.41 19.76 -25.37
CA VAL A 779 12.04 20.24 -26.61
C VAL A 779 11.53 21.63 -26.94
N VAL A 780 12.42 22.52 -27.40
CA VAL A 780 12.02 23.84 -27.92
C VAL A 780 11.15 23.65 -29.16
N ASP A 781 9.85 23.90 -29.02
CA ASP A 781 8.84 23.69 -30.06
C ASP A 781 8.18 25.00 -30.54
N GLY A 782 8.48 26.13 -29.88
CA GLY A 782 7.94 27.44 -30.23
C GLY A 782 6.49 27.67 -29.77
N ASP A 783 5.87 26.72 -29.06
CA ASP A 783 4.53 26.85 -28.49
C ASP A 783 4.54 26.57 -26.98
N THR A 784 4.78 25.32 -26.57
CA THR A 784 4.83 24.91 -25.15
C THR A 784 6.16 25.30 -24.52
N VAL A 785 7.26 25.17 -25.27
CA VAL A 785 8.60 25.63 -24.90
C VAL A 785 9.03 26.65 -25.95
N PRO A 786 8.81 27.96 -25.69
CA PRO A 786 8.98 28.99 -26.71
C PRO A 786 10.45 29.23 -27.07
N ASP A 787 11.35 29.16 -26.09
CA ASP A 787 12.79 29.38 -26.28
C ASP A 787 13.61 28.72 -25.15
N ILE A 788 14.93 28.68 -25.31
CA ILE A 788 15.88 28.23 -24.30
C ILE A 788 15.96 29.30 -23.19
N PRO A 789 15.67 28.95 -21.92
CA PRO A 789 15.84 29.90 -20.82
C PRO A 789 17.32 30.17 -20.58
N THR A 790 17.70 31.44 -20.44
CA THR A 790 19.08 31.88 -20.15
C THR A 790 19.11 32.83 -18.96
N PHE A 791 20.28 33.02 -18.36
CA PHE A 791 20.50 34.06 -17.36
C PHE A 791 20.31 35.46 -17.95
N GLU A 792 20.68 35.67 -19.21
CA GLU A 792 20.39 36.91 -19.95
C GLU A 792 18.88 37.17 -20.09
N ALA A 793 18.08 36.15 -20.40
CA ALA A 793 16.61 36.26 -20.46
C ALA A 793 16.01 36.59 -19.09
N ALA A 794 16.55 36.01 -18.01
CA ALA A 794 16.15 36.36 -16.65
C ALA A 794 16.50 37.82 -16.33
N ALA A 795 17.72 38.27 -16.66
CA ALA A 795 18.19 39.63 -16.39
C ALA A 795 17.43 40.70 -17.18
N SER A 796 17.03 40.39 -18.40
CA SER A 796 16.22 41.28 -19.26
C SER A 796 14.71 41.22 -18.97
N GLY A 797 14.28 40.33 -18.08
CA GLY A 797 12.87 40.16 -17.69
C GLY A 797 12.00 39.59 -18.81
N THR A 798 12.58 38.83 -19.74
CA THR A 798 11.89 38.16 -20.86
C THR A 798 11.58 36.70 -20.58
N LEU A 799 12.14 36.15 -19.49
CA LEU A 799 11.95 34.76 -19.08
C LEU A 799 10.48 34.41 -18.74
N VAL A 800 9.69 35.39 -18.29
CA VAL A 800 8.28 35.21 -17.93
C VAL A 800 7.43 36.20 -18.73
N PRO A 801 6.31 35.78 -19.33
CA PRO A 801 5.40 36.69 -20.03
C PRO A 801 4.88 37.78 -19.09
N ARG A 802 4.85 39.03 -19.57
CA ARG A 802 4.41 40.18 -18.75
C ARG A 802 2.94 40.12 -18.35
N ASP A 803 2.14 39.43 -19.13
CA ASP A 803 0.70 39.22 -18.99
C ASP A 803 0.35 37.89 -18.29
N THR A 804 1.34 37.23 -17.66
CA THR A 804 1.10 35.99 -16.92
C THR A 804 0.00 36.17 -15.86
N ALA A 805 -0.88 35.18 -15.75
CA ALA A 805 -1.94 35.15 -14.76
C ALA A 805 -1.46 34.86 -13.33
N CYS A 806 -0.24 34.32 -13.20
CA CYS A 806 0.36 34.02 -11.91
C CYS A 806 0.76 35.31 -11.20
N LYS A 807 0.23 35.51 -9.99
CA LYS A 807 0.44 36.73 -9.22
C LYS A 807 1.66 36.67 -8.31
N SER A 808 2.02 35.46 -7.87
CA SER A 808 3.14 35.28 -6.95
C SER A 808 3.85 33.95 -7.11
N VAL A 809 5.17 33.94 -6.90
CA VAL A 809 6.00 32.72 -6.88
C VAL A 809 6.72 32.54 -5.55
N MET A 810 6.84 31.30 -5.10
CA MET A 810 7.82 30.90 -4.08
C MET A 810 8.90 30.06 -4.77
N VAL A 811 10.16 30.43 -4.59
CA VAL A 811 11.29 29.79 -5.27
C VAL A 811 12.27 29.30 -4.22
N GLY A 812 12.55 28.00 -4.19
CA GLY A 812 13.39 27.34 -3.21
C GLY A 812 14.60 26.64 -3.82
N TYR A 813 15.69 26.62 -3.07
CA TYR A 813 16.88 25.81 -3.33
C TYR A 813 17.46 25.28 -2.01
N ALA A 814 18.21 24.19 -2.09
CA ALA A 814 19.03 23.67 -1.00
C ALA A 814 20.51 24.07 -1.21
N PRO A 815 21.29 24.34 -0.14
CA PRO A 815 22.69 24.77 -0.27
C PRO A 815 23.63 23.81 -1.01
N PHE A 816 23.24 22.54 -1.17
CA PHE A 816 24.01 21.50 -1.82
C PHE A 816 23.14 20.68 -2.80
N ASP A 817 22.24 21.34 -3.54
CA ASP A 817 21.38 20.72 -4.57
C ASP A 817 22.18 19.95 -5.63
N GLY A 818 23.42 20.36 -5.91
CA GLY A 818 24.32 19.63 -6.82
C GLY A 818 24.56 18.18 -6.41
N SER A 819 24.28 17.80 -5.16
CA SER A 819 24.30 16.41 -4.67
C SER A 819 23.58 15.41 -5.58
N ILE A 820 22.50 15.82 -6.28
CA ILE A 820 21.78 14.95 -7.22
C ILE A 820 22.68 14.37 -8.31
N PHE A 821 23.61 15.17 -8.84
CA PHE A 821 24.52 14.73 -9.89
C PHE A 821 25.50 13.68 -9.39
N GLY A 822 25.74 13.62 -8.09
CA GLY A 822 26.52 12.56 -7.46
C GLY A 822 25.85 11.17 -7.51
N PHE A 823 24.54 11.12 -7.77
CA PHE A 823 23.76 9.89 -7.94
C PHE A 823 23.45 9.57 -9.40
N VAL A 824 23.14 10.57 -10.24
CA VAL A 824 22.57 10.32 -11.59
C VAL A 824 23.55 10.48 -12.76
N ALA A 825 24.60 11.31 -12.65
CA ALA A 825 25.46 11.66 -13.80
C ALA A 825 26.96 11.43 -13.55
N LEU A 826 27.43 11.67 -12.33
CA LEU A 826 28.84 11.61 -11.97
C LEU A 826 29.33 10.34 -11.23
N PRO A 827 28.53 9.30 -10.88
CA PRO A 827 29.07 8.11 -10.22
C PRO A 827 30.26 7.47 -10.95
N GLN A 828 30.22 7.45 -12.29
CA GLN A 828 31.26 6.84 -13.13
C GLN A 828 32.46 7.77 -13.41
N ARG A 829 32.37 9.05 -13.00
CA ARG A 829 33.39 10.09 -13.27
C ARG A 829 34.14 10.52 -12.01
N ARG A 830 34.11 9.71 -10.95
CA ARG A 830 34.78 10.04 -9.68
C ARG A 830 36.30 10.03 -9.80
N GLU A 831 36.85 9.09 -10.56
CA GLU A 831 38.29 8.95 -10.74
C GLU A 831 38.85 10.12 -11.56
N ASN A 832 39.90 10.78 -11.06
CA ASN A 832 40.54 11.95 -11.68
C ASN A 832 39.58 13.11 -12.00
N ILE A 833 38.50 13.26 -11.22
CA ILE A 833 37.45 14.25 -11.53
C ILE A 833 37.99 15.69 -11.55
N ALA A 834 38.98 16.00 -10.71
CA ALA A 834 39.61 17.33 -10.67
C ALA A 834 40.26 17.70 -12.01
N ALA A 835 40.99 16.75 -12.61
CA ALA A 835 41.66 16.95 -13.89
C ALA A 835 40.65 17.07 -15.03
N ALA A 836 39.64 16.19 -15.07
CA ALA A 836 38.58 16.23 -16.06
C ALA A 836 37.78 17.54 -16.01
N PHE A 837 37.43 17.99 -14.80
CA PHE A 837 36.72 19.25 -14.61
C PHE A 837 37.59 20.46 -14.98
N THR A 838 38.87 20.44 -14.60
CA THR A 838 39.83 21.49 -14.98
C THR A 838 39.97 21.60 -16.50
N GLN A 839 40.00 20.47 -17.20
CA GLN A 839 40.01 20.44 -18.66
C GLN A 839 38.73 21.07 -19.25
N SER A 840 37.56 20.74 -18.70
CA SER A 840 36.29 21.35 -19.13
C SER A 840 36.34 22.86 -18.95
N VAL A 841 36.67 23.35 -17.75
CA VAL A 841 36.73 24.79 -17.44
C VAL A 841 37.70 25.53 -18.38
N THR A 842 38.90 24.98 -18.60
CA THR A 842 39.91 25.62 -19.45
C THR A 842 39.54 25.59 -20.94
N SER A 843 38.79 24.58 -21.37
CA SER A 843 38.32 24.46 -22.76
C SER A 843 37.16 25.43 -23.05
N SER A 844 36.14 25.46 -22.19
CA SER A 844 34.98 26.34 -22.35
C SER A 844 35.34 27.82 -22.20
N LEU A 845 36.30 28.14 -21.31
CA LEU A 845 36.76 29.52 -21.04
C LEU A 845 38.13 29.83 -21.66
N LYS A 846 38.46 29.21 -22.80
CA LYS A 846 39.74 29.40 -23.52
C LYS A 846 40.08 30.87 -23.81
N ASP A 847 39.05 31.70 -24.04
CA ASP A 847 39.19 33.12 -24.35
C ASP A 847 39.28 34.00 -23.09
N ALA A 848 39.14 33.41 -21.89
CA ALA A 848 39.20 34.08 -20.59
C ALA A 848 39.98 33.24 -19.54
N PRO A 849 41.28 32.96 -19.74
CA PRO A 849 42.06 32.07 -18.88
C PRO A 849 42.19 32.57 -17.42
N ASP A 850 42.20 33.89 -17.20
CA ASP A 850 42.20 34.46 -15.85
C ASP A 850 40.90 34.16 -15.09
N VAL A 851 39.77 34.08 -15.79
CA VAL A 851 38.46 33.72 -15.23
C VAL A 851 38.43 32.24 -14.89
N ALA A 852 38.91 31.38 -15.80
CA ALA A 852 39.08 29.95 -15.57
C ALA A 852 39.90 29.67 -14.29
N ALA A 853 41.07 30.30 -14.16
CA ALA A 853 41.93 30.14 -12.99
C ALA A 853 41.28 30.63 -11.69
N LYS A 854 40.55 31.74 -11.72
CA LYS A 854 39.82 32.25 -10.56
C LYS A 854 38.65 31.34 -10.16
N LEU A 855 37.93 30.79 -11.14
CA LEU A 855 36.82 29.86 -10.89
C LEU A 855 37.31 28.59 -10.19
N LEU A 856 38.33 27.94 -10.75
CA LEU A 856 38.95 26.75 -10.17
C LEU A 856 39.45 27.02 -8.75
N LYS A 857 40.13 28.16 -8.54
CA LYS A 857 40.60 28.57 -7.21
C LYS A 857 39.46 28.83 -6.23
N ALA A 858 38.36 29.45 -6.66
CA ALA A 858 37.23 29.79 -5.79
C ALA A 858 36.54 28.54 -5.22
N TYR A 859 36.51 27.46 -5.98
CA TYR A 859 35.96 26.16 -5.56
C TYR A 859 37.04 25.20 -5.01
N GLY A 860 38.30 25.62 -5.00
CA GLY A 860 39.42 24.78 -4.55
C GLY A 860 39.54 23.51 -5.38
N ILE A 861 39.45 23.63 -6.70
CA ILE A 861 39.68 22.54 -7.65
C ILE A 861 41.05 22.74 -8.25
N ASP A 862 41.95 21.79 -8.03
CA ASP A 862 43.31 21.77 -8.59
C ASP A 862 43.68 20.36 -9.04
N ASP A 863 44.54 20.29 -10.06
CA ASP A 863 45.05 19.04 -10.60
C ASP A 863 46.18 18.50 -9.70
N GLY A 864 45.80 17.69 -8.70
CA GLY A 864 46.72 16.79 -7.99
C GLY A 864 47.05 17.10 -6.53
N SER A 865 46.50 18.14 -5.89
CA SER A 865 46.73 18.38 -4.44
C SER A 865 45.62 17.83 -3.53
N LYS A 866 44.45 17.52 -4.10
CA LYS A 866 43.28 16.99 -3.39
C LYS A 866 42.97 15.54 -3.76
N SER A 867 42.31 14.84 -2.85
CA SER A 867 41.73 13.52 -3.16
C SER A 867 40.54 13.66 -4.11
N ASP A 868 40.27 12.62 -4.91
CA ASP A 868 39.11 12.59 -5.82
C ASP A 868 37.78 12.82 -5.09
N GLU A 869 37.61 12.31 -3.87
CA GLU A 869 36.40 12.53 -3.07
C GLU A 869 36.24 14.00 -2.64
N GLU A 870 37.33 14.67 -2.28
CA GLU A 870 37.27 16.10 -1.95
C GLU A 870 36.99 16.94 -3.21
N ALA A 871 37.65 16.61 -4.32
CA ALA A 871 37.41 17.27 -5.61
C ALA A 871 35.97 17.07 -6.08
N PHE A 872 35.42 15.87 -5.91
CA PHE A 872 34.04 15.53 -6.23
C PHE A 872 33.06 16.43 -5.49
N VAL A 873 33.19 16.57 -4.17
CA VAL A 873 32.35 17.47 -3.37
C VAL A 873 32.48 18.93 -3.84
N ASN A 874 33.69 19.39 -4.18
CA ASN A 874 33.92 20.75 -4.66
C ASN A 874 33.26 21.02 -6.02
N VAL A 875 33.30 20.05 -6.95
CA VAL A 875 32.61 20.12 -8.23
C VAL A 875 31.09 20.17 -8.01
N LEU A 876 30.54 19.34 -7.11
CA LEU A 876 29.11 19.39 -6.76
C LEU A 876 28.71 20.71 -6.10
N GLN A 877 29.63 21.36 -5.38
CA GLN A 877 29.38 22.67 -4.80
C GLN A 877 29.27 23.76 -5.88
N LEU A 878 30.11 23.69 -6.92
CA LEU A 878 29.97 24.54 -8.11
C LEU A 878 28.64 24.28 -8.80
N ALA A 879 28.28 23.01 -9.02
CA ALA A 879 26.99 22.61 -9.58
C ALA A 879 25.80 23.15 -8.78
N SER A 880 25.89 23.15 -7.45
CA SER A 880 24.88 23.72 -6.56
C SER A 880 24.72 25.24 -6.78
N ASP A 881 25.85 25.93 -6.87
CA ASP A 881 25.88 27.39 -6.96
C ASP A 881 25.43 27.89 -8.35
N ILE A 882 25.96 27.35 -9.46
CA ILE A 882 25.61 27.77 -10.84
C ILE A 882 24.35 27.10 -11.37
N GLY A 883 24.07 25.87 -10.95
CA GLY A 883 22.99 25.03 -11.48
C GLY A 883 21.67 25.15 -10.72
N PHE A 884 21.66 25.64 -9.47
CA PHE A 884 20.43 25.72 -8.66
C PHE A 884 20.26 27.07 -7.96
N GLN A 885 21.24 27.48 -7.14
CA GLN A 885 21.14 28.71 -6.36
C GLN A 885 21.05 29.96 -7.25
N ALA A 886 21.95 30.11 -8.23
CA ALA A 886 21.92 31.25 -9.15
C ALA A 886 20.64 31.29 -10.01
N PRO A 887 20.18 30.18 -10.63
CA PRO A 887 18.89 30.12 -11.32
C PRO A 887 17.72 30.52 -10.43
N ALA A 888 17.60 29.97 -9.22
CA ALA A 888 16.53 30.29 -8.28
C ALA A 888 16.47 31.79 -7.94
N ARG A 889 17.63 32.38 -7.60
CA ARG A 889 17.75 33.81 -7.30
C ARG A 889 17.39 34.70 -8.49
N ARG A 890 17.89 34.36 -9.69
CA ARG A 890 17.64 35.13 -10.90
C ARG A 890 16.19 35.03 -11.36
N PHE A 891 15.60 33.84 -11.31
CA PHE A 891 14.20 33.63 -11.62
C PHE A 891 13.30 34.42 -10.66
N ALA A 892 13.51 34.30 -9.34
CA ALA A 892 12.75 35.05 -8.34
C ALA A 892 12.86 36.58 -8.55
N ALA A 893 14.06 37.10 -8.82
CA ALA A 893 14.27 38.52 -9.08
C ALA A 893 13.61 39.01 -10.38
N SER A 894 13.57 38.15 -11.41
CA SER A 894 13.00 38.47 -12.73
C SER A 894 11.48 38.39 -12.81
N PHE A 895 10.84 37.62 -11.92
CA PHE A 895 9.40 37.36 -11.98
C PHE A 895 8.61 38.68 -11.93
N PRO A 896 7.59 38.94 -12.76
CA PRO A 896 6.91 40.24 -12.80
C PRO A 896 6.03 40.55 -11.58
N GLY A 897 5.46 39.54 -10.91
CA GLY A 897 4.61 39.69 -9.72
C GLY A 897 5.38 39.63 -8.39
N ASP A 898 4.71 39.18 -7.32
CA ASP A 898 5.35 38.99 -6.01
C ASP A 898 6.24 37.74 -6.01
N SER A 899 7.45 37.82 -5.43
CA SER A 899 8.38 36.69 -5.36
C SER A 899 8.91 36.47 -3.95
N TYR A 900 8.94 35.22 -3.50
CA TYR A 900 9.48 34.80 -2.21
C TYR A 900 10.62 33.81 -2.46
N LEU A 901 11.78 34.04 -1.84
CA LEU A 901 12.96 33.21 -2.03
C LEU A 901 13.25 32.39 -0.76
N VAL A 902 13.52 31.11 -0.94
CA VAL A 902 13.72 30.14 0.14
C VAL A 902 15.07 29.45 -0.01
N GLU A 903 15.80 29.36 1.10
CA GLU A 903 16.97 28.49 1.25
C GLU A 903 16.63 27.43 2.30
N PHE A 904 16.43 26.19 1.86
CA PHE A 904 16.17 25.07 2.77
C PHE A 904 17.51 24.51 3.27
N ALA A 905 18.01 25.06 4.38
CA ALA A 905 19.36 24.82 4.89
C ALA A 905 19.44 23.73 5.98
N GLU A 906 18.39 22.92 6.12
CA GLU A 906 18.42 21.74 6.99
C GLU A 906 19.47 20.75 6.51
N ARG A 907 20.19 20.15 7.46
CA ARG A 907 21.23 19.17 7.15
C ARG A 907 20.61 17.78 7.07
N ASN A 908 20.99 17.01 6.06
CA ASN A 908 20.58 15.61 5.94
C ASN A 908 21.05 14.84 7.20
N PRO A 909 20.13 14.33 8.05
CA PRO A 909 20.49 13.69 9.30
C PRO A 909 20.92 12.23 9.13
N TRP A 910 20.63 11.62 7.98
CA TRP A 910 20.73 10.19 7.78
C TRP A 910 22.10 9.79 7.24
N ASP A 911 22.49 8.54 7.52
CA ASP A 911 23.76 7.99 7.04
C ASP A 911 23.76 7.85 5.52
N GLY A 912 24.81 8.35 4.88
CA GLY A 912 24.96 8.35 3.42
C GLY A 912 26.08 9.30 2.97
N PRO A 913 26.36 9.36 1.65
CA PRO A 913 27.49 10.12 1.10
C PRO A 913 27.45 11.62 1.40
N PHE A 914 26.26 12.18 1.64
CA PHE A 914 26.06 13.61 1.86
C PHE A 914 25.40 13.91 3.21
N LYS A 915 25.57 13.02 4.20
CA LYS A 915 25.20 13.30 5.58
C LYS A 915 25.77 14.64 6.04
N GLY A 916 24.95 15.48 6.65
CA GLY A 916 25.36 16.79 7.16
C GLY A 916 25.30 17.94 6.14
N PHE A 917 24.98 17.68 4.87
CA PHE A 917 24.74 18.70 3.84
C PHE A 917 23.23 18.96 3.66
N GLY A 918 22.86 20.15 3.17
CA GLY A 918 21.49 20.42 2.73
C GLY A 918 21.32 19.96 1.29
N THR A 919 20.89 18.72 1.11
CA THR A 919 20.89 18.02 -0.19
C THR A 919 19.62 18.28 -1.01
N HIS A 920 19.68 17.94 -2.30
CA HIS A 920 18.53 17.93 -3.20
C HIS A 920 17.38 17.06 -2.64
N VAL A 921 16.13 17.43 -2.96
CA VAL A 921 14.88 16.76 -2.53
C VAL A 921 14.59 16.82 -1.01
N LEU A 922 15.53 17.27 -0.18
CA LEU A 922 15.36 17.26 1.28
C LEU A 922 14.23 18.21 1.74
N ASP A 923 14.01 19.30 1.00
CA ASP A 923 12.88 20.20 1.21
C ASP A 923 11.53 19.50 1.04
N VAL A 924 11.36 18.68 0.01
CA VAL A 924 10.16 17.86 -0.22
C VAL A 924 10.00 16.76 0.83
N ALA A 925 11.09 16.10 1.23
CA ALA A 925 11.07 15.12 2.31
C ALA A 925 10.52 15.72 3.62
N PHE A 926 10.80 17.00 3.87
CA PHE A 926 10.31 17.73 5.03
C PHE A 926 8.90 18.31 4.78
N LEU A 927 8.60 18.80 3.58
CA LEU A 927 7.33 19.43 3.21
C LEU A 927 6.11 18.56 3.56
N PHE A 928 6.09 17.31 3.11
CA PHE A 928 4.93 16.44 3.29
C PHE A 928 4.82 15.82 4.69
N GLN A 929 5.76 16.11 5.60
CA GLN A 929 5.79 15.63 6.99
C GLN A 929 5.93 14.11 7.12
N ASN A 930 6.21 13.39 6.01
CA ASN A 930 6.23 11.94 5.99
C ASN A 930 7.40 11.36 6.79
N TYR A 931 8.51 12.08 6.89
CA TYR A 931 9.72 11.70 7.60
C TYR A 931 9.80 12.16 9.07
N ASN A 932 8.78 12.86 9.61
CA ASN A 932 8.85 13.51 10.93
C ASN A 932 9.26 12.59 12.10
N GLU A 933 8.95 11.28 12.01
CA GLU A 933 9.33 10.28 13.02
C GLU A 933 10.83 9.93 13.02
N HIS A 934 11.55 10.30 11.96
CA HIS A 934 12.99 10.09 11.81
C HIS A 934 13.81 11.38 11.97
N LEU A 935 13.14 12.50 12.23
CA LEU A 935 13.75 13.81 12.44
C LEU A 935 13.89 14.12 13.93
N ASP A 936 14.94 14.84 14.28
CA ASP A 936 15.07 15.43 15.63
C ASP A 936 14.05 16.57 15.84
N ALA A 937 13.98 17.10 17.06
CA ALA A 937 13.00 18.12 17.42
C ALA A 937 13.19 19.44 16.64
N GLY A 938 14.43 19.84 16.35
CA GLY A 938 14.72 21.06 15.59
C GLY A 938 14.36 20.89 14.12
N GLN A 939 14.75 19.76 13.53
CA GLN A 939 14.43 19.42 12.16
C GLN A 939 12.92 19.27 11.93
N ARG A 940 12.21 18.63 12.87
CA ARG A 940 10.76 18.52 12.83
C ARG A 940 10.09 19.90 12.91
N ALA A 941 10.59 20.80 13.75
CA ALA A 941 10.10 22.16 13.80
C ALA A 941 10.32 22.92 12.48
N SER A 942 11.45 22.71 11.80
CA SER A 942 11.68 23.25 10.46
C SER A 942 10.74 22.66 9.42
N ALA A 943 10.47 21.35 9.47
CA ALA A 943 9.51 20.68 8.60
C ALA A 943 8.11 21.28 8.77
N GLU A 944 7.64 21.42 10.01
CA GLU A 944 6.32 22.00 10.30
C GLU A 944 6.23 23.46 9.87
N LEU A 945 7.29 24.25 10.10
CA LEU A 945 7.34 25.67 9.74
C LEU A 945 7.37 25.88 8.23
N PHE A 946 8.19 25.12 7.49
CA PHE A 946 8.26 25.18 6.04
C PHE A 946 6.92 24.77 5.39
N ALA A 947 6.33 23.66 5.83
CA ALA A 947 5.03 23.22 5.34
C ALA A 947 3.91 24.24 5.66
N ALA A 948 3.95 24.84 6.84
CA ALA A 948 3.01 25.89 7.22
C ALA A 948 3.12 27.12 6.29
N ASP A 949 4.32 27.50 5.88
CA ASP A 949 4.53 28.63 4.96
C ASP A 949 4.10 28.30 3.52
N VAL A 950 4.32 27.08 3.05
CA VAL A 950 3.78 26.61 1.75
C VAL A 950 2.25 26.58 1.76
N VAL A 951 1.65 26.15 2.87
CA VAL A 951 0.19 26.19 3.07
C VAL A 951 -0.32 27.63 3.06
N ASP A 952 0.29 28.54 3.82
CA ASP A 952 -0.13 29.95 3.86
C ASP A 952 0.06 30.63 2.50
N PHE A 953 1.09 30.25 1.75
CA PHE A 953 1.28 30.70 0.37
C PHE A 953 0.17 30.21 -0.56
N THR A 954 -0.16 28.93 -0.50
CA THR A 954 -1.30 28.35 -1.24
C THR A 954 -2.61 29.07 -0.88
N TYR A 955 -2.81 29.36 0.41
CA TYR A 955 -3.99 30.04 0.93
C TYR A 955 -4.02 31.55 0.62
N GLY A 956 -2.88 32.14 0.25
CA GLY A 956 -2.73 33.58 0.04
C GLY A 956 -2.61 34.42 1.32
N LYS A 957 -2.24 33.81 2.46
CA LYS A 957 -2.00 34.44 3.77
C LYS A 957 -0.50 34.67 4.02
N VAL A 958 0.23 35.06 2.98
CA VAL A 958 1.69 35.16 3.02
C VAL A 958 2.13 36.29 3.95
N ALA A 959 2.73 35.96 5.11
CA ALA A 959 3.06 36.90 6.19
C ALA A 959 4.57 37.01 6.45
N TRP A 960 5.35 37.14 5.38
CA TRP A 960 6.81 37.02 5.41
C TRP A 960 7.41 37.78 4.19
N GLU A 961 8.66 38.23 4.24
CA GLU A 961 9.21 39.30 3.40
C GLU A 961 9.37 38.90 1.91
N LYS A 962 9.04 39.82 1.00
CA LYS A 962 9.20 39.60 -0.44
C LYS A 962 10.66 39.78 -0.85
N HIS A 963 11.15 38.91 -1.72
CA HIS A 963 12.52 39.00 -2.26
C HIS A 963 12.73 40.28 -3.08
N LYS A 964 11.70 40.71 -3.81
CA LYS A 964 11.73 41.93 -4.64
C LYS A 964 11.95 43.23 -3.86
N ASP A 965 11.68 43.24 -2.56
CA ASP A 965 11.87 44.42 -1.72
C ASP A 965 13.34 44.58 -1.28
N GLY A 966 14.27 43.83 -1.89
CA GLY A 966 15.71 43.83 -1.58
C GLY A 966 16.12 42.83 -0.50
N ASN A 967 15.16 42.02 -0.01
CA ASN A 967 15.39 41.04 1.06
C ASN A 967 16.01 39.76 0.48
N GLY A 968 16.93 39.15 1.22
CA GLY A 968 17.49 37.85 0.83
C GLY A 968 16.55 36.69 1.14
N PRO A 969 17.02 35.43 1.00
CA PRO A 969 16.18 34.26 1.21
C PRO A 969 15.74 34.14 2.67
N ALA A 970 14.56 33.59 2.85
CA ALA A 970 14.18 33.02 4.12
C ALA A 970 14.84 31.64 4.27
N VAL A 971 15.58 31.48 5.37
CA VAL A 971 16.43 30.32 5.61
C VAL A 971 15.82 29.45 6.69
N TYR A 972 15.53 28.19 6.34
CA TYR A 972 15.00 27.19 7.28
C TYR A 972 16.14 26.34 7.82
N GLN A 973 16.38 26.42 9.14
CA GLN A 973 17.40 25.62 9.81
C GLN A 973 17.15 25.56 11.33
N ASN A 974 17.36 24.40 11.95
CA ASN A 974 17.28 24.15 13.38
C ASN A 974 15.98 24.66 14.03
N GLY A 975 14.84 24.47 13.36
CA GLY A 975 13.52 24.86 13.85
C GLY A 975 13.19 26.34 13.68
N THR A 976 13.99 27.09 12.93
CA THR A 976 13.83 28.54 12.78
C THR A 976 13.76 28.94 11.31
N ARG A 977 13.08 30.06 11.06
CA ARG A 977 13.06 30.77 9.78
C ARG A 977 13.68 32.15 9.97
N ALA A 978 14.87 32.36 9.41
CA ALA A 978 15.60 33.62 9.50
C ALA A 978 15.80 34.26 8.12
N TYR A 979 15.68 35.58 8.04
CA TYR A 979 16.02 36.32 6.82
C TYR A 979 17.49 36.70 6.84
N LYS A 980 18.16 36.50 5.71
CA LYS A 980 19.51 37.05 5.49
C LYS A 980 19.38 38.28 4.58
N GLU A 981 20.03 39.39 4.89
CA GLU A 981 20.00 40.59 4.04
C GLU A 981 20.77 40.35 2.73
N GLY A 982 20.11 40.59 1.58
CA GLY A 982 20.71 40.55 0.24
C GLY A 982 21.71 39.40 0.01
N ASP A 983 22.95 39.76 -0.32
CA ASP A 983 24.06 38.82 -0.53
C ASP A 983 24.87 38.52 0.74
N ALA A 984 24.59 39.18 1.87
CA ALA A 984 25.31 38.93 3.14
C ALA A 984 25.14 37.47 3.62
N GLY A 985 24.09 36.79 3.14
CA GLY A 985 23.85 35.38 3.42
C GLY A 985 24.53 34.37 2.49
N THR A 986 25.25 34.83 1.47
CA THR A 986 25.89 33.98 0.46
C THR A 986 27.35 33.69 0.80
N THR A 987 27.85 32.56 0.30
CA THR A 987 29.23 32.14 0.51
C THR A 987 30.20 33.00 -0.31
N GLN A 988 31.48 33.05 0.11
CA GLN A 988 32.51 33.78 -0.64
C GLN A 988 32.71 33.20 -2.05
N ARG A 989 32.62 31.87 -2.21
CA ARG A 989 32.69 31.20 -3.52
C ARG A 989 31.54 31.63 -4.45
N TYR A 990 30.31 31.72 -3.93
CA TYR A 990 29.15 32.14 -4.70
C TYR A 990 29.29 33.59 -5.15
N ARG A 991 29.76 34.49 -4.27
CA ARG A 991 30.03 35.89 -4.64
C ARG A 991 31.10 35.98 -5.73
N CYS A 992 32.16 35.19 -5.62
CA CYS A 992 33.18 35.10 -6.67
C CYS A 992 32.59 34.59 -7.99
N LEU A 993 31.73 33.56 -7.96
CA LEU A 993 31.03 33.06 -9.15
C LEU A 993 30.20 34.18 -9.82
N MET A 994 29.48 34.98 -9.04
CA MET A 994 28.70 36.11 -9.56
C MET A 994 29.60 37.20 -10.17
N GLU A 995 30.71 37.56 -9.52
CA GLU A 995 31.72 38.50 -10.05
C GLU A 995 32.34 38.00 -11.37
N LEU A 996 32.63 36.70 -11.47
CA LEU A 996 33.12 36.11 -12.71
C LEU A 996 32.04 36.12 -13.80
N GLY A 997 30.77 35.93 -13.41
CA GLY A 997 29.62 36.04 -14.30
C GLY A 997 29.43 37.44 -14.88
N GLU A 998 29.83 38.50 -14.17
CA GLU A 998 29.85 39.86 -14.73
C GLU A 998 30.93 40.05 -15.80
N ALA A 999 32.02 39.28 -15.73
CA ALA A 999 33.14 39.38 -16.66
C ALA A 999 32.92 38.63 -17.98
N VAL A 1000 32.32 37.44 -17.94
CA VAL A 1000 32.14 36.57 -19.12
C VAL A 1000 30.69 36.18 -19.42
N GLY A 1001 29.74 36.58 -18.57
CA GLY A 1001 28.35 36.15 -18.62
C GLY A 1001 28.10 34.89 -17.78
N LEU A 1002 26.99 34.85 -17.06
CA LEU A 1002 26.58 33.67 -16.29
C LEU A 1002 26.21 32.49 -17.20
N ASP A 1003 25.70 32.74 -18.41
CA ASP A 1003 25.42 31.71 -19.40
C ASP A 1003 26.70 30.99 -19.87
N ALA A 1004 27.81 31.70 -20.02
CA ALA A 1004 29.11 31.08 -20.33
C ALA A 1004 29.61 30.19 -19.19
N LEU A 1005 29.39 30.60 -17.94
CA LEU A 1005 29.74 29.79 -16.76
C LEU A 1005 28.81 28.58 -16.59
N MET A 1006 27.53 28.70 -16.95
CA MET A 1006 26.62 27.55 -17.01
C MET A 1006 27.08 26.57 -18.10
N GLY A 1007 27.51 27.07 -19.27
CA GLY A 1007 28.05 26.24 -20.34
C GLY A 1007 29.25 25.39 -19.92
N VAL A 1008 30.12 25.89 -19.03
CA VAL A 1008 31.20 25.08 -18.42
C VAL A 1008 30.66 23.85 -17.69
N TRP A 1009 29.58 24.05 -16.92
CA TRP A 1009 28.94 22.98 -16.17
C TRP A 1009 28.20 22.00 -17.10
N GLU A 1010 27.50 22.51 -18.11
CA GLU A 1010 26.78 21.70 -19.11
C GLU A 1010 27.74 20.85 -19.96
N GLU A 1011 28.84 21.43 -20.45
CA GLU A 1011 29.87 20.72 -21.22
C GLU A 1011 30.53 19.63 -20.37
N PHE A 1012 30.73 19.88 -19.08
CA PHE A 1012 31.26 18.86 -18.17
C PHE A 1012 30.27 17.70 -17.96
N LEU A 1013 28.98 17.98 -17.77
CA LEU A 1013 27.95 16.96 -17.59
C LEU A 1013 27.71 16.15 -18.88
N PHE A 1014 27.61 16.82 -20.01
CA PHE A 1014 27.23 16.26 -21.31
C PHE A 1014 28.26 16.63 -22.39
N PRO A 1015 29.49 16.06 -22.34
CA PRO A 1015 30.51 16.36 -23.33
C PRO A 1015 30.04 15.89 -24.71
N HIS A 1016 30.12 16.79 -25.69
CA HIS A 1016 29.75 16.56 -27.08
C HIS A 1016 30.77 15.74 -27.86
#